data_AF-A0ABD1WEC8-F1
#
_entry.id   AF-A0ABD1WEC8-F1
#
_cell.length_a   1.000
_cell.length_b   1.000
_cell.length_c   1.000
_cell.angle_alpha   90.00
_cell.angle_beta   90.00
_cell.angle_gamma   90.00
#
_symmetry.space_group_name_H-M   'P 1'
#
loop_
_entity.id
_entity.type
_entity.pdbx_description
1 polymer ?
#
loop_
_entity_poly.entity_id
_entity_poly.type
_entity_poly.pdbx_seq_one_letter_code
_entity_poly.pdbx_strand_id
1 'polypeptide(L)'
;MEPIATSLWGSFRRFPPEAVPAMLDCILASTGSSPSSLFSSLLNEFPSLTKEITEGTEKLDSGQRNHIGSYVAALCHLLKKSDEFIPATPGSNNNAVRLFLWRILIPLMELIHAYDQEILDEAASLFLDVVTETNNWDIVEAIMVPLLLRSIGLSMGMLQSEELAIYEWGSKSIVQGSGTQLITPELLHSSHDKLTDVNLNNDSIISLSYYFPLPLSCHILSLILNAALQSKHVSRSASVSILANGSREKIFAGNMLWDLSNMTLEMLAQSMEHRSSAIRFLLPFIFKAFACNRAFEVSFHGKSHILTREHLFVKVWKCCKTLFSLGPLERRDAYNILSLYLSFSSFTDGHEDVNGDDREETFDLRDDREFWVEIKRGLLDKESLVRKLSLHILKTTLNLNLEGKSFSGVPEEVSDESWQRWEAFVFLYQMLEEYGTHLVEAAWNHQITLLLRPSFSLDNKKNSCNGEIHLNQMETFEEICEWLAVLLERGFCHDNPQVRCIIMQSFLALKWTDYRSSINLVPEDFILGPFIQGLNDPVHHKDFGVKGVYSSWAIEAAAKFLSQFTSYMDGRKHISFLVNLSSVSKKYSFGRAGLMCLAECIASSACGILKHNDHESGLCIDAYPDKILAKSGPENSSHNDKADLLDVLRFILECSKQHFNPNYRHQVCEKILAAADSVMSSLDVPREMLLHFISSLPREFTDYGGSLRSKVKKWLLKCDEAQLLKTIGGFPKSFISCHLPVDSLLTYDDDDLAAWGSEAKRWTRVLFLVIEEEEHLDPIIAFIQDHGSDVCKQNNLEWLPVKFFILLSSLVQELQVIKDRTADCHLTRRMKTETEIPGMVDSPSFVKETIIFEKFTKLLISLLAELVLYAKSSCSIFWSTVVAEDGILPGSITGRLGGPSQRRLSSSVGTSVLQAVTSLKTLASVTRWCAQNGTDASLNFSLTCLWNFCWKVITSSTFKSETDSEICIAAYEAFAFILKDLAFVFSLSLDLLMKTGSSSPLDADRKPVLDIFLSTFIQNINNLVARGNLARTRRAILMNWKWSCLESLLTMPNYALRDGVHMKSCRYYFSDTIIRWMFGDLVESLENAGEVSVLHMLRSVRLTMELFASGRMDSVVSSCEGINSQMMWQLVHSSWILHVSCNKRRVAPIAALLSSVLHYSVFGDEGMHEIDNTPGPLNSLMKILEEGTKSPRTIRLAALHLTGLWLANPITIKFYMKELKLLTLYGSGMFRICLVYSGQCSDWKPSGYCFHD
;
A
#
# COMPACT_ATOMS: atom_id res chain seq x y z
N MET A 1 -43.00 27.76 -66.43
CA MET A 1 -42.50 26.79 -65.42
C MET A 1 -41.71 27.47 -64.31
N GLU A 2 -40.74 28.36 -64.60
CA GLU A 2 -40.03 29.17 -63.58
C GLU A 2 -40.91 29.89 -62.52
N PRO A 3 -42.07 30.51 -62.83
CA PRO A 3 -42.89 31.15 -61.80
C PRO A 3 -43.59 30.17 -60.86
N ILE A 4 -43.75 28.90 -61.26
CA ILE A 4 -44.41 27.86 -60.46
C ILE A 4 -43.41 27.29 -59.44
N ALA A 5 -42.16 27.04 -59.85
CA ALA A 5 -41.11 26.50 -58.98
C ALA A 5 -40.74 27.49 -57.86
N THR A 6 -40.57 28.78 -58.18
CA THR A 6 -40.29 29.84 -57.20
C THR A 6 -41.47 30.09 -56.24
N SER A 7 -42.72 29.97 -56.71
CA SER A 7 -43.90 30.07 -55.85
C SER A 7 -44.09 28.83 -54.96
N LEU A 8 -43.78 27.63 -55.46
CA LEU A 8 -43.77 26.38 -54.69
C LEU A 8 -42.68 26.42 -53.62
N TRP A 9 -41.48 26.85 -54.00
CA TRP A 9 -40.34 27.05 -53.12
C TRP A 9 -40.71 27.88 -51.89
N GLY A 10 -41.25 29.10 -52.08
CA GLY A 10 -41.68 29.96 -50.98
C GLY A 10 -42.83 29.40 -50.13
N SER A 11 -43.57 28.42 -50.64
CA SER A 11 -44.72 27.81 -49.95
C SER A 11 -44.32 26.67 -49.02
N PHE A 12 -43.18 26.00 -49.25
CA PHE A 12 -42.73 24.86 -48.43
C PHE A 12 -42.48 25.21 -46.96
N ARG A 13 -42.29 26.49 -46.60
CA ARG A 13 -42.23 26.91 -45.18
C ARG A 13 -43.56 26.72 -44.44
N ARG A 14 -44.68 26.73 -45.15
CA ARG A 14 -46.04 26.80 -44.58
C ARG A 14 -46.77 25.47 -44.54
N PHE A 15 -46.28 24.45 -45.25
CA PHE A 15 -46.88 23.12 -45.30
C PHE A 15 -46.01 22.14 -44.54
N PRO A 16 -46.59 21.14 -43.85
CA PRO A 16 -45.84 20.04 -43.28
C PRO A 16 -45.46 19.01 -44.38
N PRO A 17 -44.34 18.27 -44.24
CA PRO A 17 -43.85 17.34 -45.26
C PRO A 17 -44.88 16.31 -45.72
N GLU A 18 -45.76 15.87 -44.81
CA GLU A 18 -46.81 14.88 -45.08
C GLU A 18 -47.93 15.40 -46.00
N ALA A 19 -48.14 16.72 -46.05
CA ALA A 19 -49.15 17.35 -46.90
C ALA A 19 -48.65 17.65 -48.32
N VAL A 20 -47.33 17.61 -48.54
CA VAL A 20 -46.68 17.98 -49.79
C VAL A 20 -47.04 17.04 -50.96
N PRO A 21 -47.08 15.71 -50.81
CA PRO A 21 -47.47 14.79 -51.88
C PRO A 21 -48.84 15.10 -52.48
N ALA A 22 -49.86 15.28 -51.63
CA ALA A 22 -51.22 15.58 -52.05
C ALA A 22 -51.33 16.95 -52.75
N MET A 23 -50.57 17.95 -52.25
CA MET A 23 -50.50 19.27 -52.87
C MET A 23 -49.87 19.21 -54.27
N LEU A 24 -48.75 18.50 -54.42
CA LEU A 24 -48.08 18.34 -55.71
C LEU A 24 -48.94 17.57 -56.71
N ASP A 25 -49.70 16.58 -56.27
CA ASP A 25 -50.63 15.83 -57.12
C ASP A 25 -51.71 16.72 -57.70
N CYS A 26 -52.27 17.62 -56.88
CA CYS A 26 -53.22 18.63 -57.34
C CYS A 26 -52.59 19.62 -58.33
N ILE A 27 -51.33 19.98 -58.14
CA ILE A 27 -50.60 20.92 -59.01
C ILE A 27 -50.23 20.27 -60.34
N LEU A 28 -49.75 19.02 -60.33
CA LEU A 28 -49.45 18.27 -61.55
C LEU A 28 -50.72 18.05 -62.39
N ALA A 29 -51.84 17.70 -61.74
CA ALA A 29 -53.14 17.52 -62.40
C ALA A 29 -53.73 18.82 -62.97
N SER A 30 -53.53 19.96 -62.30
CA SER A 30 -54.10 21.25 -62.72
C SER A 30 -53.23 22.03 -63.72
N THR A 31 -51.91 21.82 -63.73
CA THR A 31 -50.98 22.57 -64.59
C THR A 31 -50.50 21.80 -65.82
N GLY A 32 -50.71 20.48 -65.88
CA GLY A 32 -50.25 19.63 -66.99
C GLY A 32 -48.72 19.50 -67.10
N SER A 33 -47.99 19.91 -66.06
CA SER A 33 -46.53 19.88 -66.01
C SER A 33 -46.01 18.45 -65.83
N SER A 34 -44.93 18.07 -66.51
CA SER A 34 -44.32 16.74 -66.27
C SER A 34 -43.60 16.70 -64.91
N PRO A 35 -43.68 15.59 -64.16
CA PRO A 35 -42.96 15.46 -62.88
C PRO A 35 -41.45 15.71 -63.02
N SER A 36 -40.83 15.25 -64.11
CA SER A 36 -39.40 15.43 -64.41
C SER A 36 -39.00 16.89 -64.65
N SER A 37 -39.83 17.68 -65.32
CA SER A 37 -39.56 19.10 -65.56
C SER A 37 -39.71 19.94 -64.28
N LEU A 38 -40.69 19.60 -63.44
CA LEU A 38 -40.86 20.22 -62.12
C LEU A 38 -39.72 19.84 -61.16
N PHE A 39 -39.28 18.59 -61.17
CA PHE A 39 -38.11 18.12 -60.42
C PHE A 39 -36.84 18.88 -60.81
N SER A 40 -36.54 18.99 -62.12
CA SER A 40 -35.37 19.75 -62.59
C SER A 40 -35.42 21.24 -62.23
N SER A 41 -36.62 21.83 -62.22
CA SER A 41 -36.81 23.24 -61.85
C SER A 41 -36.60 23.46 -60.34
N LEU A 42 -37.17 22.59 -59.50
CA LEU A 42 -36.99 22.66 -58.04
C LEU A 42 -35.55 22.35 -57.61
N LEU A 43 -34.86 21.46 -58.32
CA LEU A 43 -33.45 21.14 -58.09
C LEU A 43 -32.53 22.37 -58.30
N ASN A 44 -32.90 23.28 -59.21
CA ASN A 44 -32.15 24.51 -59.46
C ASN A 44 -32.35 25.58 -58.39
N GLU A 45 -33.36 25.45 -57.52
CA GLU A 45 -33.59 26.36 -56.39
C GLU A 45 -32.77 25.97 -55.14
N PHE A 46 -32.16 24.78 -55.09
CA PHE A 46 -31.38 24.32 -53.92
C PHE A 46 -30.25 25.25 -53.46
N PRO A 47 -29.47 25.93 -54.33
CA PRO A 47 -28.44 26.89 -53.89
C PRO A 47 -29.01 28.07 -53.09
N SER A 48 -30.29 28.41 -53.26
CA SER A 48 -30.96 29.42 -52.46
C SER A 48 -31.19 28.93 -51.02
N LEU A 49 -31.45 27.63 -50.84
CA LEU A 49 -31.56 26.97 -49.53
C LEU A 49 -30.23 26.97 -48.79
N THR A 50 -29.15 26.61 -49.49
CA THR A 50 -27.82 26.53 -48.87
C THR A 50 -27.38 27.89 -48.35
N LYS A 51 -27.69 28.96 -49.11
CA LYS A 51 -27.41 30.33 -48.70
C LYS A 51 -28.22 30.76 -47.47
N GLU A 52 -29.51 30.39 -47.43
CA GLU A 52 -30.39 30.65 -46.28
C GLU A 52 -29.93 29.93 -44.99
N ILE A 53 -29.41 28.71 -45.13
CA ILE A 53 -28.88 27.92 -44.00
C ILE A 53 -27.55 28.51 -43.49
N THR A 54 -26.68 28.99 -44.37
CA THR A 54 -25.36 29.56 -43.99
C THR A 54 -25.42 30.97 -43.38
N GLU A 55 -26.49 31.73 -43.62
CA GLU A 55 -26.66 33.12 -43.11
C GLU A 55 -27.37 33.19 -41.73
N GLY A 56 -27.86 32.06 -41.20
CA GLY A 56 -28.65 31.97 -39.95
C GLY A 56 -27.86 31.60 -38.68
N THR A 57 -28.45 31.85 -37.50
CA THR A 57 -27.90 31.55 -36.16
C THR A 57 -27.66 30.06 -35.89
N GLU A 58 -26.88 29.73 -34.83
CA GLU A 58 -26.45 28.39 -34.36
C GLU A 58 -27.55 27.30 -34.13
N LYS A 59 -28.82 27.50 -34.54
CA LYS A 59 -29.85 26.45 -34.51
C LYS A 59 -30.96 26.76 -35.54
N LEU A 60 -31.34 25.78 -36.35
CA LEU A 60 -32.43 25.91 -37.34
C LEU A 60 -33.77 26.17 -36.63
N ASP A 61 -34.47 27.22 -37.04
CA ASP A 61 -35.82 27.52 -36.56
C ASP A 61 -36.85 26.50 -37.09
N SER A 62 -37.98 26.31 -36.39
CA SER A 62 -38.99 25.31 -36.79
C SER A 62 -39.57 25.53 -38.19
N GLY A 63 -39.55 26.77 -38.69
CA GLY A 63 -39.96 27.10 -40.05
C GLY A 63 -38.97 26.62 -41.10
N GLN A 64 -37.67 26.74 -40.83
CA GLN A 64 -36.57 26.25 -41.67
C GLN A 64 -36.53 24.72 -41.68
N ARG A 65 -36.75 24.05 -40.54
CA ARG A 65 -36.84 22.57 -40.49
C ARG A 65 -37.98 22.06 -41.36
N ASN A 66 -39.15 22.67 -41.19
CA ASN A 66 -40.34 22.35 -41.96
C ASN A 66 -40.15 22.65 -43.46
N HIS A 67 -39.40 23.70 -43.79
CA HIS A 67 -39.05 24.07 -45.16
C HIS A 67 -38.18 23.02 -45.84
N ILE A 68 -37.12 22.56 -45.16
CA ILE A 68 -36.19 21.54 -45.67
C ILE A 68 -36.90 20.20 -45.82
N GLY A 69 -37.62 19.74 -44.78
CA GLY A 69 -38.37 18.49 -44.82
C GLY A 69 -39.41 18.47 -45.94
N SER A 70 -40.20 19.55 -46.08
CA SER A 70 -41.21 19.67 -47.14
C SER A 70 -40.61 19.76 -48.54
N TYR A 71 -39.44 20.40 -48.68
CA TYR A 71 -38.73 20.45 -49.95
C TYR A 71 -38.15 19.09 -50.35
N VAL A 72 -37.55 18.37 -49.42
CA VAL A 72 -37.04 17.00 -49.67
C VAL A 72 -38.19 16.05 -49.97
N ALA A 73 -39.29 16.11 -49.23
CA ALA A 73 -40.51 15.34 -49.49
C ALA A 73 -41.09 15.64 -50.88
N ALA A 74 -41.07 16.91 -51.31
CA ALA A 74 -41.49 17.29 -52.66
C ALA A 74 -40.65 16.62 -53.75
N LEU A 75 -39.33 16.70 -53.64
CA LEU A 75 -38.40 16.09 -54.60
C LEU A 75 -38.53 14.56 -54.61
N CYS A 76 -38.64 13.93 -53.45
CA CYS A 76 -38.82 12.48 -53.32
C CYS A 76 -40.13 12.01 -53.95
N HIS A 77 -41.24 12.72 -53.72
CA HIS A 77 -42.54 12.41 -54.34
C HIS A 77 -42.51 12.56 -55.86
N LEU A 78 -41.82 13.58 -56.38
CA LEU A 78 -41.65 13.76 -57.83
C LEU A 78 -40.79 12.67 -58.47
N LEU A 79 -39.76 12.18 -57.76
CA LEU A 79 -38.95 11.03 -58.20
C LEU A 79 -39.76 9.72 -58.24
N LYS A 80 -40.66 9.50 -57.28
CA LYS A 80 -41.59 8.35 -57.29
C LYS A 80 -42.55 8.40 -58.48
N LYS A 81 -43.13 9.56 -58.77
CA LYS A 81 -44.10 9.73 -59.86
C LYS A 81 -43.52 9.76 -61.27
N SER A 82 -42.21 9.97 -61.43
CA SER A 82 -41.57 9.84 -62.74
C SER A 82 -41.60 8.42 -63.31
N ASP A 83 -41.87 7.39 -62.49
CA ASP A 83 -41.99 5.99 -62.93
C ASP A 83 -43.42 5.58 -63.36
N GLU A 84 -44.48 6.29 -62.93
CA GLU A 84 -45.88 5.88 -63.18
C GLU A 84 -46.37 6.16 -64.61
N PHE A 85 -45.63 6.90 -65.44
CA PHE A 85 -46.02 7.23 -66.82
C PHE A 85 -45.07 6.59 -67.86
N ILE A 86 -45.42 5.37 -68.26
CA ILE A 86 -44.96 4.60 -69.46
C ILE A 86 -43.55 3.96 -69.36
N PRO A 87 -43.41 2.64 -69.64
CA PRO A 87 -42.10 1.99 -69.75
C PRO A 87 -41.47 2.34 -71.10
N ALA A 88 -40.61 3.35 -71.15
CA ALA A 88 -39.75 3.57 -72.30
C ALA A 88 -38.39 4.13 -71.87
N THR A 89 -37.34 3.41 -72.29
CA THR A 89 -35.88 3.66 -72.15
C THR A 89 -35.23 3.41 -70.77
N PRO A 90 -34.42 2.34 -70.62
CA PRO A 90 -33.59 2.13 -69.44
C PRO A 90 -32.45 3.16 -69.45
N GLY A 91 -32.45 4.09 -68.49
CA GLY A 91 -31.34 5.04 -68.29
C GLY A 91 -31.75 6.47 -67.89
N SER A 92 -33.00 6.89 -68.11
CA SER A 92 -33.42 8.27 -67.79
C SER A 92 -33.61 8.52 -66.27
N ASN A 93 -34.11 7.53 -65.51
CA ASN A 93 -34.41 7.70 -64.09
C ASN A 93 -33.16 7.61 -63.19
N ASN A 94 -32.15 6.84 -63.62
CA ASN A 94 -30.86 6.73 -62.93
C ASN A 94 -30.15 8.09 -62.81
N ASN A 95 -30.32 8.97 -63.81
CA ASN A 95 -29.75 10.32 -63.75
C ASN A 95 -30.49 11.22 -62.74
N ALA A 96 -31.80 11.08 -62.55
CA ALA A 96 -32.54 11.90 -61.58
C ALA A 96 -32.19 11.53 -60.13
N VAL A 97 -32.09 10.24 -59.81
CA VAL A 97 -31.64 9.74 -58.51
C VAL A 97 -30.17 10.12 -58.25
N ARG A 98 -29.30 10.01 -59.27
CA ARG A 98 -27.91 10.50 -59.19
C ARG A 98 -27.82 12.00 -58.92
N LEU A 99 -28.64 12.80 -59.61
CA LEU A 99 -28.69 14.25 -59.42
C LEU A 99 -29.20 14.61 -58.03
N PHE A 100 -30.17 13.88 -57.49
CA PHE A 100 -30.63 14.07 -56.11
C PHE A 100 -29.52 13.78 -55.09
N LEU A 101 -28.80 12.66 -55.23
CA LEU A 101 -27.68 12.32 -54.34
C LEU A 101 -26.60 13.41 -54.34
N TRP A 102 -26.16 13.84 -55.52
CA TRP A 102 -25.06 14.80 -55.65
C TRP A 102 -25.44 16.24 -55.36
N ARG A 103 -26.63 16.68 -55.76
CA ARG A 103 -27.04 18.10 -55.61
C ARG A 103 -27.81 18.37 -54.34
N ILE A 104 -28.38 17.35 -53.69
CA ILE A 104 -29.25 17.53 -52.51
C ILE A 104 -28.69 16.77 -51.31
N LEU A 105 -28.63 15.43 -51.35
CA LEU A 105 -28.34 14.64 -50.14
C LEU A 105 -26.91 14.81 -49.62
N ILE A 106 -25.89 14.74 -50.48
CA ILE A 106 -24.47 14.91 -50.09
C ILE A 106 -24.21 16.33 -49.53
N PRO A 107 -24.66 17.42 -50.20
CA PRO A 107 -24.57 18.77 -49.63
C PRO A 107 -25.35 18.95 -48.34
N LEU A 108 -26.55 18.35 -48.21
CA LEU A 108 -27.32 18.40 -46.96
C LEU A 108 -26.60 17.71 -45.81
N MET A 109 -25.93 16.58 -46.08
CA MET A 109 -25.06 15.95 -45.10
C MET A 109 -23.99 16.96 -44.65
N GLU A 110 -23.24 17.57 -45.57
CA GLU A 110 -22.18 18.56 -45.27
C GLU A 110 -22.68 19.78 -44.45
N LEU A 111 -23.84 20.32 -44.81
CA LEU A 111 -24.42 21.53 -44.20
C LEU A 111 -25.02 21.28 -42.81
N ILE A 112 -25.60 20.11 -42.55
CA ILE A 112 -26.41 19.82 -41.35
C ILE A 112 -25.59 19.18 -40.22
N HIS A 113 -24.28 18.99 -40.42
CA HIS A 113 -23.35 18.37 -39.45
C HIS A 113 -23.32 18.97 -38.04
N ALA A 114 -23.86 20.17 -37.82
CA ALA A 114 -23.73 20.87 -36.54
C ALA A 114 -25.06 21.10 -35.79
N TYR A 115 -26.26 20.93 -36.37
CA TYR A 115 -27.47 21.59 -35.82
C TYR A 115 -28.78 20.78 -35.68
N ASP A 116 -29.04 19.70 -36.46
CA ASP A 116 -30.21 18.80 -36.26
C ASP A 116 -30.04 17.44 -36.95
N GLN A 117 -29.85 16.37 -36.18
CA GLN A 117 -29.77 15.00 -36.71
C GLN A 117 -31.14 14.48 -37.23
N GLU A 118 -32.25 14.96 -36.67
CA GLU A 118 -33.61 14.52 -37.01
C GLU A 118 -34.02 14.83 -38.46
N ILE A 119 -33.65 16.00 -38.98
CA ILE A 119 -33.99 16.42 -40.36
C ILE A 119 -33.21 15.60 -41.38
N LEU A 120 -31.96 15.30 -41.07
CA LEU A 120 -31.12 14.48 -41.93
C LEU A 120 -31.62 13.03 -41.95
N ASP A 121 -32.09 12.52 -40.82
CA ASP A 121 -32.71 11.20 -40.72
C ASP A 121 -34.02 11.14 -41.51
N GLU A 122 -34.86 12.17 -41.43
CA GLU A 122 -36.10 12.29 -42.22
C GLU A 122 -35.80 12.37 -43.72
N ALA A 123 -34.83 13.20 -44.13
CA ALA A 123 -34.42 13.34 -45.52
C ALA A 123 -33.81 12.04 -46.09
N ALA A 124 -32.96 11.37 -45.32
CA ALA A 124 -32.37 10.08 -45.69
C ALA A 124 -33.45 8.99 -45.77
N SER A 125 -34.41 8.95 -44.83
CA SER A 125 -35.52 7.99 -44.85
C SER A 125 -36.41 8.18 -46.09
N LEU A 126 -36.84 9.42 -46.36
CA LEU A 126 -37.66 9.73 -47.54
C LEU A 126 -36.95 9.34 -48.84
N PHE A 127 -35.65 9.60 -48.94
CA PHE A 127 -34.85 9.17 -50.08
C PHE A 127 -34.76 7.64 -50.19
N LEU A 128 -34.49 6.94 -49.08
CA LEU A 128 -34.41 5.48 -49.06
C LEU A 128 -35.76 4.83 -49.41
N ASP A 129 -36.88 5.41 -49.02
CA ASP A 129 -38.21 4.96 -49.44
C ASP A 129 -38.38 5.04 -50.96
N VAL A 130 -37.90 6.14 -51.58
CA VAL A 130 -37.86 6.28 -53.05
C VAL A 130 -36.98 5.21 -53.69
N VAL A 131 -35.78 4.97 -53.16
CA VAL A 131 -34.85 3.95 -53.67
C VAL A 131 -35.48 2.55 -53.57
N THR A 132 -36.19 2.28 -52.48
CA THR A 132 -36.85 1.00 -52.23
C THR A 132 -38.02 0.76 -53.19
N GLU A 133 -38.85 1.78 -53.44
CA GLU A 133 -39.99 1.69 -54.37
C GLU A 133 -39.57 1.65 -55.84
N THR A 134 -38.49 2.35 -56.21
CA THR A 134 -37.99 2.45 -57.60
C THR A 134 -36.89 1.42 -57.94
N ASN A 135 -36.48 0.59 -56.98
CA ASN A 135 -35.42 -0.44 -57.08
C ASN A 135 -34.06 0.06 -57.64
N ASN A 136 -33.61 1.23 -57.17
CA ASN A 136 -32.39 1.90 -57.64
C ASN A 136 -31.18 1.69 -56.70
N TRP A 137 -31.05 0.52 -56.09
CA TRP A 137 -30.00 0.23 -55.11
C TRP A 137 -28.56 0.29 -55.66
N ASP A 138 -28.32 0.03 -56.95
CA ASP A 138 -26.96 0.13 -57.52
C ASP A 138 -26.39 1.53 -57.46
N ILE A 139 -27.25 2.54 -57.52
CA ILE A 139 -26.81 3.93 -57.49
C ILE A 139 -26.33 4.27 -56.09
N VAL A 140 -27.00 3.75 -55.07
CA VAL A 140 -26.59 3.88 -53.67
C VAL A 140 -25.30 3.07 -53.40
N GLU A 141 -25.21 1.84 -53.92
CA GLU A 141 -24.01 0.98 -53.84
C GLU A 141 -22.79 1.57 -54.55
N ALA A 142 -22.98 2.24 -55.70
CA ALA A 142 -21.89 2.80 -56.48
C ALA A 142 -21.43 4.19 -56.00
N ILE A 143 -22.26 4.94 -55.26
CA ILE A 143 -21.99 6.35 -54.91
C ILE A 143 -21.91 6.57 -53.41
N MET A 144 -22.95 6.18 -52.65
CA MET A 144 -23.04 6.50 -51.22
C MET A 144 -22.20 5.57 -50.35
N VAL A 145 -22.29 4.25 -50.59
CA VAL A 145 -21.54 3.24 -49.80
C VAL A 145 -20.02 3.46 -49.88
N PRO A 146 -19.40 3.64 -51.06
CA PRO A 146 -17.95 3.86 -51.17
C PRO A 146 -17.49 5.16 -50.51
N LEU A 147 -18.29 6.23 -50.64
CA LEU A 147 -17.98 7.56 -50.12
C LEU A 147 -18.00 7.61 -48.58
N LEU A 148 -18.98 6.93 -47.95
CA LEU A 148 -19.08 6.85 -46.50
C LEU A 148 -18.06 5.88 -45.91
N LEU A 149 -17.86 4.70 -46.51
CA LEU A 149 -16.82 3.77 -46.07
C LEU A 149 -15.42 4.38 -46.20
N ARG A 150 -15.19 5.24 -47.21
CA ARG A 150 -13.91 5.96 -47.38
C ARG A 150 -13.69 7.00 -46.31
N SER A 151 -14.72 7.71 -45.89
CA SER A 151 -14.61 8.65 -44.77
C SER A 151 -14.19 7.93 -43.48
N ILE A 152 -14.75 6.73 -43.24
CA ILE A 152 -14.41 5.86 -42.09
C ILE A 152 -12.99 5.28 -42.23
N GLY A 153 -12.60 4.78 -43.41
CA GLY A 153 -11.27 4.22 -43.65
C GLY A 153 -10.15 5.26 -43.52
N LEU A 154 -10.37 6.49 -44.02
CA LEU A 154 -9.43 7.60 -43.89
C LEU A 154 -9.29 8.08 -42.44
N SER A 155 -10.35 8.06 -41.63
CA SER A 155 -10.27 8.42 -40.21
C SER A 155 -9.42 7.44 -39.40
N MET A 156 -9.35 6.17 -39.84
CA MET A 156 -8.49 5.13 -39.27
C MET A 156 -7.07 5.11 -39.88
N GLY A 157 -6.76 5.95 -40.87
CA GLY A 157 -5.46 5.96 -41.55
C GLY A 157 -5.20 4.75 -42.46
N MET A 158 -6.25 4.06 -42.90
CA MET A 158 -6.12 2.87 -43.76
C MET A 158 -5.73 3.26 -45.18
N LEU A 159 -4.57 2.77 -45.65
CA LEU A 159 -4.10 3.01 -47.02
C LEU A 159 -4.40 1.82 -47.95
N GLN A 160 -4.43 0.58 -47.44
CA GLN A 160 -4.82 -0.65 -48.15
C GLN A 160 -5.35 -1.70 -47.14
N SER A 161 -6.40 -2.43 -47.49
CA SER A 161 -6.91 -3.63 -46.80
C SER A 161 -7.17 -4.71 -47.85
N GLU A 162 -6.74 -5.96 -47.63
CA GLU A 162 -6.94 -7.07 -48.59
C GLU A 162 -8.43 -7.45 -48.76
N GLU A 163 -9.23 -7.39 -47.69
CA GLU A 163 -10.66 -7.75 -47.69
C GLU A 163 -11.57 -6.59 -48.14
N LEU A 164 -11.08 -5.35 -48.13
CA LEU A 164 -11.79 -4.15 -48.60
C LEU A 164 -11.06 -3.47 -49.78
N ALA A 165 -10.23 -4.23 -50.50
CA ALA A 165 -9.33 -3.74 -51.55
C ALA A 165 -10.05 -3.09 -52.76
N ILE A 166 -11.37 -3.32 -52.90
CA ILE A 166 -12.22 -2.78 -53.97
C ILE A 166 -12.30 -1.25 -53.90
N TYR A 167 -12.25 -0.69 -52.69
CA TYR A 167 -12.28 0.74 -52.46
C TYR A 167 -10.83 1.23 -52.44
N GLU A 168 -10.27 1.72 -53.55
CA GLU A 168 -8.94 2.35 -53.55
C GLU A 168 -8.93 3.52 -52.54
N TRP A 169 -8.39 3.30 -51.33
CA TRP A 169 -8.47 4.25 -50.21
C TRP A 169 -7.53 5.46 -50.37
N GLY A 170 -6.48 5.32 -51.18
CA GLY A 170 -5.48 6.36 -51.44
C GLY A 170 -5.69 7.13 -52.75
N SER A 171 -5.43 8.44 -52.72
CA SER A 171 -5.30 9.26 -53.93
C SER A 171 -4.05 8.84 -54.71
N LYS A 172 -4.22 8.36 -55.95
CA LYS A 172 -3.08 8.28 -56.89
C LYS A 172 -2.56 9.70 -57.14
N SER A 173 -1.42 10.01 -56.52
CA SER A 173 -0.39 10.99 -56.88
C SER A 173 -0.80 12.18 -57.77
N ILE A 174 -1.03 13.35 -57.16
CA ILE A 174 -0.63 14.63 -57.78
C ILE A 174 0.82 14.87 -57.37
N VAL A 175 1.77 14.31 -58.11
CA VAL A 175 3.16 14.77 -58.12
C VAL A 175 3.62 14.83 -59.57
N GLN A 176 3.37 15.97 -60.23
CA GLN A 176 4.34 16.65 -61.09
C GLN A 176 3.75 17.98 -61.59
N GLY A 177 4.31 19.10 -61.12
CA GLY A 177 4.11 20.42 -61.72
C GLY A 177 3.59 21.52 -60.79
N SER A 178 4.51 22.14 -60.06
CA SER A 178 4.50 23.53 -59.56
C SER A 178 3.23 24.15 -58.97
N GLY A 179 3.28 24.50 -57.68
CA GLY A 179 2.54 25.61 -57.08
C GLY A 179 1.53 25.21 -56.01
N THR A 180 1.97 25.15 -54.76
CA THR A 180 1.12 24.93 -53.59
C THR A 180 0.19 26.13 -53.38
N GLN A 181 -1.10 25.96 -53.66
CA GLN A 181 -2.17 26.75 -53.04
C GLN A 181 -3.13 25.78 -52.35
N LEU A 182 -3.25 25.94 -51.04
CA LEU A 182 -4.24 25.30 -50.19
C LEU A 182 -5.63 25.76 -50.68
N ILE A 183 -6.47 24.85 -51.15
CA ILE A 183 -7.86 25.17 -51.53
C ILE A 183 -8.66 25.26 -50.22
N THR A 184 -8.99 26.48 -49.79
CA THR A 184 -9.98 26.73 -48.72
C THR A 184 -11.41 26.60 -49.26
N PRO A 185 -12.43 26.40 -48.38
CA PRO A 185 -13.84 26.22 -48.76
C PRO A 185 -14.43 27.35 -49.61
N GLU A 186 -13.78 28.50 -49.65
CA GLU A 186 -14.21 29.70 -50.39
C GLU A 186 -14.10 29.55 -51.92
N LEU A 187 -13.34 28.58 -52.45
CA LEU A 187 -13.21 28.36 -53.91
C LEU A 187 -14.29 27.44 -54.50
N LEU A 188 -14.95 26.60 -53.69
CA LEU A 188 -16.02 25.70 -54.16
C LEU A 188 -17.29 26.46 -54.59
N HIS A 189 -17.57 27.61 -53.98
CA HIS A 189 -18.73 28.44 -54.31
C HIS A 189 -18.69 29.03 -55.73
N SER A 190 -17.52 29.10 -56.37
CA SER A 190 -17.40 29.64 -57.74
C SER A 190 -17.63 28.62 -58.86
N SER A 191 -17.71 27.32 -58.52
CA SER A 191 -17.76 26.23 -59.50
C SER A 191 -19.16 25.66 -59.75
N HIS A 192 -20.14 25.98 -58.88
CA HIS A 192 -21.53 25.51 -59.06
C HIS A 192 -22.24 26.07 -60.30
N ASP A 193 -21.83 27.24 -60.79
CA ASP A 193 -22.44 27.88 -61.96
C ASP A 193 -21.95 27.35 -63.33
N LYS A 194 -21.00 26.39 -63.36
CA LYS A 194 -20.46 25.83 -64.62
C LYS A 194 -20.59 24.32 -64.76
N LEU A 195 -21.51 23.69 -64.04
CA LEU A 195 -21.82 22.26 -64.22
C LEU A 195 -23.10 22.05 -65.05
N THR A 196 -23.19 22.71 -66.20
CA THR A 196 -24.22 22.46 -67.23
C THR A 196 -23.60 21.68 -68.39
N ASP A 197 -24.13 20.48 -68.65
CA ASP A 197 -23.98 19.71 -69.90
C ASP A 197 -22.65 18.99 -70.27
N VAL A 198 -21.94 18.38 -69.31
CA VAL A 198 -20.89 17.39 -69.68
C VAL A 198 -21.21 16.02 -69.07
N ASN A 199 -21.27 15.00 -69.92
CA ASN A 199 -21.43 13.58 -69.58
C ASN A 199 -20.66 13.21 -68.30
N LEU A 200 -21.41 12.89 -67.25
CA LEU A 200 -20.93 12.47 -65.93
C LEU A 200 -20.22 11.11 -66.05
N ASN A 201 -18.89 11.11 -66.17
CA ASN A 201 -18.08 9.90 -66.05
C ASN A 201 -17.84 9.60 -64.57
N ASN A 202 -18.15 8.36 -64.15
CA ASN A 202 -18.08 7.90 -62.76
C ASN A 202 -16.67 8.02 -62.12
N ASP A 203 -15.60 8.00 -62.92
CA ASP A 203 -14.23 7.90 -62.42
C ASP A 203 -13.61 9.25 -62.02
N SER A 204 -14.12 10.39 -62.52
CA SER A 204 -13.53 11.72 -62.27
C SER A 204 -14.09 12.45 -61.05
N ILE A 205 -15.13 11.90 -60.39
CA ILE A 205 -15.83 12.57 -59.27
C ILE A 205 -15.39 11.99 -57.92
N ILE A 206 -14.91 10.74 -57.91
CA ILE A 206 -14.31 10.10 -56.72
C ILE A 206 -13.03 10.85 -56.25
N SER A 207 -12.52 11.81 -57.03
CA SER A 207 -11.39 12.68 -56.66
C SER A 207 -11.76 13.93 -55.84
N LEU A 208 -13.04 14.26 -55.61
CA LEU A 208 -13.43 15.33 -54.69
C LEU A 208 -13.44 14.83 -53.25
N SER A 209 -12.62 15.43 -52.40
CA SER A 209 -12.38 15.02 -51.01
C SER A 209 -13.50 15.49 -50.07
N TYR A 210 -14.66 14.83 -50.11
CA TYR A 210 -15.66 14.97 -49.06
C TYR A 210 -15.22 14.16 -47.84
N TYR A 211 -15.17 14.79 -46.67
CA TYR A 211 -14.82 14.15 -45.39
C TYR A 211 -15.98 14.33 -44.41
N PHE A 212 -16.69 13.25 -44.13
CA PHE A 212 -17.83 13.26 -43.21
C PHE A 212 -17.39 12.87 -41.79
N PRO A 213 -17.99 13.45 -40.73
CA PRO A 213 -17.77 13.01 -39.36
C PRO A 213 -18.02 11.51 -39.20
N LEU A 214 -17.19 10.85 -38.39
CA LEU A 214 -17.23 9.41 -38.19
C LEU A 214 -18.60 8.89 -37.69
N PRO A 215 -19.24 9.50 -36.66
CA PRO A 215 -20.56 9.05 -36.18
C PRO A 215 -21.63 9.15 -37.26
N LEU A 216 -21.59 10.19 -38.08
CA LEU A 216 -22.59 10.38 -39.13
C LEU A 216 -22.42 9.36 -40.26
N SER A 217 -21.18 9.13 -40.69
CA SER A 217 -20.89 8.13 -41.74
C SER A 217 -21.42 6.76 -41.34
N CYS A 218 -21.18 6.36 -40.08
CA CYS A 218 -21.69 5.11 -39.53
C CYS A 218 -23.23 5.08 -39.45
N HIS A 219 -23.85 6.17 -38.99
CA HIS A 219 -25.29 6.27 -38.84
C HIS A 219 -26.05 6.17 -40.17
N ILE A 220 -25.62 6.90 -41.20
CA ILE A 220 -26.23 6.85 -42.54
C ILE A 220 -26.06 5.47 -43.17
N LEU A 221 -24.89 4.85 -43.04
CA LEU A 221 -24.68 3.46 -43.48
C LEU A 221 -25.64 2.49 -42.77
N SER A 222 -25.88 2.67 -41.47
CA SER A 222 -26.85 1.85 -40.74
C SER A 222 -28.30 2.07 -41.19
N LEU A 223 -28.69 3.30 -41.54
CA LEU A 223 -30.01 3.60 -42.12
C LEU A 223 -30.19 2.93 -43.49
N ILE A 224 -29.19 3.03 -44.36
CA ILE A 224 -29.19 2.38 -45.69
C ILE A 224 -29.33 0.86 -45.55
N LEU A 225 -28.55 0.23 -44.65
CA LEU A 225 -28.65 -1.21 -44.39
C LEU A 225 -30.04 -1.60 -43.86
N ASN A 226 -30.59 -0.82 -42.93
CA ASN A 226 -31.90 -1.11 -42.34
C ASN A 226 -33.04 -0.99 -43.38
N ALA A 227 -33.00 0.03 -44.24
CA ALA A 227 -33.98 0.19 -45.33
C ALA A 227 -33.91 -0.98 -46.33
N ALA A 228 -32.69 -1.38 -46.71
CA ALA A 228 -32.48 -2.54 -47.59
C ALA A 228 -33.06 -3.83 -46.98
N LEU A 229 -32.89 -4.06 -45.68
CA LEU A 229 -33.45 -5.21 -44.97
C LEU A 229 -34.98 -5.17 -44.83
N GLN A 230 -35.58 -3.98 -44.67
CA GLN A 230 -37.03 -3.78 -44.49
C GLN A 230 -37.84 -3.88 -45.79
N SER A 231 -37.19 -3.70 -46.95
CA SER A 231 -37.79 -3.84 -48.29
C SER A 231 -38.54 -5.17 -48.52
N LYS A 232 -38.23 -6.21 -47.72
CA LYS A 232 -38.91 -7.53 -47.68
C LYS A 232 -40.43 -7.44 -47.44
N HIS A 233 -40.95 -6.41 -46.77
CA HIS A 233 -42.35 -6.39 -46.31
C HIS A 233 -43.35 -5.78 -47.30
N VAL A 234 -42.91 -4.95 -48.25
CA VAL A 234 -43.81 -4.22 -49.16
C VAL A 234 -44.26 -5.07 -50.36
N SER A 235 -43.46 -6.06 -50.77
CA SER A 235 -43.77 -6.92 -51.93
C SER A 235 -44.68 -8.13 -51.65
N ARG A 236 -45.28 -8.26 -50.46
CA ARG A 236 -46.13 -9.43 -50.13
C ARG A 236 -47.60 -9.31 -50.60
N SER A 237 -48.00 -8.21 -51.24
CA SER A 237 -49.39 -8.00 -51.70
C SER A 237 -49.64 -8.21 -53.20
N ALA A 238 -48.62 -8.53 -54.02
CA ALA A 238 -48.81 -8.88 -55.43
C ALA A 238 -48.38 -10.33 -55.70
N SER A 239 -49.33 -11.14 -56.15
CA SER A 239 -49.22 -12.59 -56.34
C SER A 239 -48.25 -13.02 -57.46
N VAL A 240 -47.44 -14.03 -57.13
CA VAL A 240 -46.95 -15.16 -57.96
C VAL A 240 -46.43 -14.85 -59.37
N SER A 241 -45.11 -14.99 -59.59
CA SER A 241 -44.55 -16.01 -60.50
C SER A 241 -43.01 -15.99 -60.63
N ILE A 242 -42.46 -17.21 -60.51
CA ILE A 242 -41.28 -17.78 -61.19
C ILE A 242 -39.85 -17.38 -60.73
N LEU A 243 -39.21 -18.42 -60.17
CA LEU A 243 -37.81 -18.74 -59.88
C LEU A 243 -36.70 -18.10 -60.72
N ALA A 244 -35.56 -17.96 -60.03
CA ALA A 244 -34.18 -17.81 -60.51
C ALA A 244 -33.66 -16.39 -60.80
N ASN A 245 -33.74 -15.51 -59.80
CA ASN A 245 -32.63 -14.62 -59.41
C ASN A 245 -32.96 -14.01 -58.05
N GLY A 246 -31.98 -13.98 -57.13
CA GLY A 246 -32.14 -13.28 -55.85
C GLY A 246 -32.58 -11.85 -56.11
N SER A 247 -33.58 -11.36 -55.36
CA SER A 247 -34.01 -9.97 -55.48
C SER A 247 -32.79 -9.08 -55.22
N ARG A 248 -32.56 -8.08 -56.08
CA ARG A 248 -31.34 -7.25 -56.13
C ARG A 248 -31.00 -6.61 -54.77
N GLU A 249 -32.03 -6.33 -53.99
CA GLU A 249 -31.98 -5.77 -52.64
C GLU A 249 -31.30 -6.74 -51.64
N LYS A 250 -31.50 -8.06 -51.81
CA LYS A 250 -30.83 -9.08 -50.97
C LYS A 250 -29.34 -9.18 -51.25
N ILE A 251 -28.95 -9.06 -52.53
CA ILE A 251 -27.54 -9.07 -52.94
C ILE A 251 -26.84 -7.82 -52.40
N PHE A 252 -27.47 -6.65 -52.58
CA PHE A 252 -26.98 -5.38 -52.02
C PHE A 252 -26.83 -5.45 -50.49
N ALA A 253 -27.86 -5.92 -49.77
CA ALA A 253 -27.81 -6.05 -48.31
C ALA A 253 -26.73 -7.03 -47.85
N GLY A 254 -26.49 -8.13 -48.58
CA GLY A 254 -25.43 -9.09 -48.30
C GLY A 254 -24.03 -8.48 -48.46
N ASN A 255 -23.75 -7.83 -49.60
CA ASN A 255 -22.49 -7.15 -49.86
C ASN A 255 -22.23 -6.04 -48.83
N MET A 256 -23.25 -5.21 -48.55
CA MET A 256 -23.14 -4.14 -47.57
C MET A 256 -22.89 -4.68 -46.15
N LEU A 257 -23.54 -5.77 -45.76
CA LEU A 257 -23.33 -6.42 -44.47
C LEU A 257 -21.90 -6.98 -44.35
N TRP A 258 -21.34 -7.52 -45.42
CA TRP A 258 -19.94 -7.96 -45.48
C TRP A 258 -18.96 -6.80 -45.25
N ASP A 259 -19.12 -5.70 -45.99
CA ASP A 259 -18.23 -4.55 -45.89
C ASP A 259 -18.31 -3.89 -44.51
N LEU A 260 -19.53 -3.73 -43.98
CA LEU A 260 -19.74 -3.17 -42.65
C LEU A 260 -19.22 -4.09 -41.54
N SER A 261 -19.32 -5.40 -41.70
CA SER A 261 -18.80 -6.37 -40.72
C SER A 261 -17.27 -6.29 -40.62
N ASN A 262 -16.57 -6.27 -41.75
CA ASN A 262 -15.11 -6.16 -41.77
C ASN A 262 -14.65 -4.77 -41.29
N MET A 263 -15.32 -3.69 -41.72
CA MET A 263 -15.04 -2.34 -41.24
C MET A 263 -15.23 -2.21 -39.72
N THR A 264 -16.30 -2.80 -39.19
CA THR A 264 -16.59 -2.78 -37.74
C THR A 264 -15.50 -3.49 -36.94
N LEU A 265 -15.00 -4.63 -37.41
CA LEU A 265 -13.91 -5.36 -36.73
C LEU A 265 -12.62 -4.54 -36.65
N GLU A 266 -12.26 -3.83 -37.73
CA GLU A 266 -11.14 -2.90 -37.73
C GLU A 266 -11.39 -1.73 -36.77
N MET A 267 -12.57 -1.12 -36.80
CA MET A 267 -12.93 -0.02 -35.89
C MET A 267 -12.85 -0.41 -34.41
N LEU A 268 -13.19 -1.66 -34.06
CA LEU A 268 -13.09 -2.17 -32.69
C LEU A 268 -11.64 -2.29 -32.19
N ALA A 269 -10.66 -2.40 -33.09
CA ALA A 269 -9.23 -2.46 -32.76
C ALA A 269 -8.55 -1.07 -32.68
N GLN A 270 -9.27 0.00 -33.01
CA GLN A 270 -8.73 1.36 -33.13
C GLN A 270 -9.04 2.25 -31.89
N SER A 271 -9.01 3.58 -32.07
CA SER A 271 -9.21 4.55 -30.98
C SER A 271 -10.63 4.51 -30.38
N MET A 272 -10.79 5.08 -29.19
CA MET A 272 -12.06 5.13 -28.45
C MET A 272 -13.24 5.68 -29.27
N GLU A 273 -13.01 6.69 -30.12
CA GLU A 273 -14.05 7.29 -30.97
C GLU A 273 -14.56 6.30 -32.03
N HIS A 274 -13.66 5.50 -32.60
CA HIS A 274 -13.98 4.45 -33.56
C HIS A 274 -14.72 3.30 -32.90
N ARG A 275 -14.26 2.82 -31.74
CA ARG A 275 -14.96 1.78 -30.99
C ARG A 275 -16.36 2.22 -30.58
N SER A 276 -16.49 3.43 -30.03
CA SER A 276 -17.78 3.99 -29.63
C SER A 276 -18.76 4.10 -30.82
N SER A 277 -18.27 4.57 -31.97
CA SER A 277 -19.09 4.70 -33.19
C SER A 277 -19.52 3.33 -33.73
N ALA A 278 -18.62 2.34 -33.74
CA ALA A 278 -18.91 0.98 -34.14
C ALA A 278 -19.97 0.31 -33.22
N ILE A 279 -19.80 0.43 -31.91
CA ILE A 279 -20.70 -0.14 -30.89
C ILE A 279 -22.07 0.53 -30.94
N ARG A 280 -22.13 1.85 -31.13
CA ARG A 280 -23.39 2.61 -31.11
C ARG A 280 -24.17 2.51 -32.40
N PHE A 281 -23.51 2.58 -33.55
CA PHE A 281 -24.19 2.74 -34.84
C PHE A 281 -24.14 1.49 -35.71
N LEU A 282 -23.02 0.76 -35.79
CA LEU A 282 -22.89 -0.34 -36.76
C LEU A 282 -23.32 -1.69 -36.18
N LEU A 283 -22.76 -2.10 -35.05
CA LEU A 283 -23.01 -3.41 -34.43
C LEU A 283 -24.49 -3.74 -34.19
N PRO A 284 -25.35 -2.82 -33.68
CA PRO A 284 -26.76 -3.13 -33.46
C PRO A 284 -27.50 -3.50 -34.75
N PHE A 285 -27.18 -2.86 -35.87
CA PHE A 285 -27.83 -3.10 -37.16
C PHE A 285 -27.27 -4.32 -37.86
N ILE A 286 -25.96 -4.59 -37.72
CA ILE A 286 -25.33 -5.83 -38.16
C ILE A 286 -25.96 -7.02 -37.44
N PHE A 287 -26.07 -6.98 -36.11
CA PHE A 287 -26.71 -8.05 -35.33
C PHE A 287 -28.21 -8.19 -35.65
N LYS A 288 -28.93 -7.09 -35.84
CA LYS A 288 -30.32 -7.11 -36.30
C LYS A 288 -30.45 -7.79 -37.68
N ALA A 289 -29.52 -7.55 -38.60
CA ALA A 289 -29.51 -8.20 -39.92
C ALA A 289 -29.38 -9.72 -39.80
N PHE A 290 -28.47 -10.20 -38.96
CA PHE A 290 -28.27 -11.62 -38.69
C PHE A 290 -29.40 -12.27 -37.87
N ALA A 291 -30.15 -11.47 -37.10
CA ALA A 291 -31.39 -11.93 -36.47
C ALA A 291 -32.51 -12.14 -37.50
N CYS A 292 -32.55 -11.34 -38.58
CA CYS A 292 -33.53 -11.46 -39.65
C CYS A 292 -33.21 -12.56 -40.69
N ASN A 293 -31.94 -12.84 -40.97
CA ASN A 293 -31.49 -13.98 -41.77
C ASN A 293 -30.17 -14.55 -41.20
N ARG A 294 -30.06 -15.87 -41.07
CA ARG A 294 -28.87 -16.52 -40.47
C ARG A 294 -27.61 -16.46 -41.34
N ALA A 295 -27.79 -16.38 -42.66
CA ALA A 295 -26.70 -16.32 -43.63
C ALA A 295 -27.07 -15.42 -44.81
N PHE A 296 -26.06 -14.79 -45.40
CA PHE A 296 -26.17 -13.99 -46.62
C PHE A 296 -25.17 -14.50 -47.65
N GLU A 297 -25.61 -14.62 -48.91
CA GLU A 297 -24.73 -14.89 -50.04
C GLU A 297 -24.14 -13.56 -50.52
N VAL A 298 -22.82 -13.48 -50.60
CA VAL A 298 -22.03 -12.27 -50.88
C VAL A 298 -21.17 -12.54 -52.09
N SER A 299 -21.15 -11.63 -53.07
CA SER A 299 -20.29 -11.76 -54.24
C SER A 299 -19.08 -10.83 -54.12
N PHE A 300 -17.92 -11.36 -53.78
CA PHE A 300 -16.67 -10.60 -53.65
C PHE A 300 -15.63 -11.07 -54.69
N HIS A 301 -15.07 -10.15 -55.49
CA HIS A 301 -14.17 -10.45 -56.62
C HIS A 301 -14.68 -11.56 -57.59
N GLY A 302 -16.00 -11.63 -57.81
CA GLY A 302 -16.61 -12.65 -58.68
C GLY A 302 -16.67 -14.06 -58.07
N LYS A 303 -16.37 -14.22 -56.77
CA LYS A 303 -16.57 -15.45 -56.00
C LYS A 303 -17.74 -15.27 -55.04
N SER A 304 -18.62 -16.28 -54.96
CA SER A 304 -19.71 -16.31 -53.99
C SER A 304 -19.17 -16.83 -52.64
N HIS A 305 -19.37 -16.04 -51.58
CA HIS A 305 -19.04 -16.33 -50.19
C HIS A 305 -20.32 -16.34 -49.37
N ILE A 306 -20.43 -17.23 -48.39
CA ILE A 306 -21.56 -17.25 -47.45
C ILE A 306 -21.10 -16.57 -46.16
N LEU A 307 -21.68 -15.41 -45.85
CA LEU A 307 -21.47 -14.72 -44.59
C LEU A 307 -22.47 -15.25 -43.56
N THR A 308 -21.98 -16.05 -42.61
CA THR A 308 -22.79 -16.60 -41.51
C THR A 308 -22.67 -15.74 -40.26
N ARG A 309 -23.73 -15.73 -39.44
CA ARG A 309 -23.74 -15.08 -38.12
C ARG A 309 -22.58 -15.57 -37.23
N GLU A 310 -22.28 -16.86 -37.30
CA GLU A 310 -21.25 -17.51 -36.50
C GLU A 310 -19.83 -17.02 -36.83
N HIS A 311 -19.49 -16.97 -38.12
CA HIS A 311 -18.16 -16.53 -38.57
C HIS A 311 -17.82 -15.11 -38.09
N LEU A 312 -18.78 -14.18 -38.19
CA LEU A 312 -18.61 -12.84 -37.67
C LEU A 312 -18.41 -12.85 -36.15
N PHE A 313 -19.23 -13.63 -35.45
CA PHE A 313 -19.25 -13.62 -34.01
C PHE A 313 -17.95 -14.17 -33.38
N VAL A 314 -17.35 -15.20 -33.99
CA VAL A 314 -16.02 -15.69 -33.60
C VAL A 314 -14.97 -14.57 -33.70
N LYS A 315 -15.00 -13.77 -34.78
CA LYS A 315 -14.11 -12.61 -34.93
C LYS A 315 -14.39 -11.53 -33.86
N VAL A 316 -15.66 -11.23 -33.58
CA VAL A 316 -16.04 -10.26 -32.53
C VAL A 316 -15.62 -10.72 -31.13
N TRP A 317 -15.79 -12.00 -30.80
CA TRP A 317 -15.34 -12.56 -29.53
C TRP A 317 -13.83 -12.45 -29.35
N LYS A 318 -13.05 -12.72 -30.40
CA LYS A 318 -11.59 -12.50 -30.40
C LYS A 318 -11.21 -11.04 -30.14
N CYS A 319 -11.96 -10.08 -30.68
CA CYS A 319 -11.79 -8.67 -30.37
C CYS A 319 -12.10 -8.38 -28.89
N CYS A 320 -13.21 -8.91 -28.34
CA CYS A 320 -13.55 -8.76 -26.93
C CYS A 320 -12.45 -9.28 -26.00
N LYS A 321 -11.88 -10.47 -26.27
CA LYS A 321 -10.73 -11.01 -25.52
C LYS A 321 -9.55 -10.06 -25.48
N THR A 322 -9.26 -9.41 -26.61
CA THR A 322 -8.18 -8.42 -26.70
C THR A 322 -8.51 -7.19 -25.86
N LEU A 323 -9.73 -6.66 -25.99
CA LEU A 323 -10.21 -5.48 -25.26
C LEU A 323 -10.19 -5.67 -23.73
N PHE A 324 -10.52 -6.88 -23.25
CA PHE A 324 -10.47 -7.24 -21.83
C PHE A 324 -9.08 -7.06 -21.20
N SER A 325 -8.01 -7.07 -21.99
CA SER A 325 -6.62 -6.94 -21.52
C SER A 325 -6.04 -5.51 -21.61
N LEU A 326 -6.69 -4.59 -22.33
CA LEU A 326 -6.11 -3.29 -22.69
C LEU A 326 -6.38 -2.15 -21.68
N GLY A 327 -7.50 -2.17 -20.96
CA GLY A 327 -7.85 -1.10 -20.02
C GLY A 327 -9.29 -1.14 -19.50
N PRO A 328 -9.67 -0.27 -18.55
CA PRO A 328 -11.03 -0.24 -17.99
C PRO A 328 -12.08 0.25 -19.00
N LEU A 329 -11.74 1.21 -19.87
CA LEU A 329 -12.66 1.68 -20.91
C LEU A 329 -12.88 0.61 -21.99
N GLU A 330 -11.80 -0.04 -22.44
CA GLU A 330 -11.83 -1.14 -23.39
C GLU A 330 -12.61 -2.34 -22.84
N ARG A 331 -12.46 -2.65 -21.55
CA ARG A 331 -13.25 -3.68 -20.87
C ARG A 331 -14.74 -3.36 -20.88
N ARG A 332 -15.11 -2.11 -20.60
CA ARG A 332 -16.51 -1.66 -20.66
C ARG A 332 -17.07 -1.80 -22.08
N ASP A 333 -16.28 -1.42 -23.09
CA ASP A 333 -16.64 -1.57 -24.50
C ASP A 333 -16.88 -3.06 -24.83
N ALA A 334 -16.02 -3.98 -24.37
CA ALA A 334 -16.19 -5.42 -24.55
C ALA A 334 -17.50 -5.96 -23.94
N TYR A 335 -17.86 -5.54 -22.72
CA TYR A 335 -19.14 -5.92 -22.11
C TYR A 335 -20.34 -5.35 -22.88
N ASN A 336 -20.25 -4.10 -23.38
CA ASN A 336 -21.31 -3.54 -24.23
C ASN A 336 -21.51 -4.37 -25.50
N ILE A 337 -20.43 -4.80 -26.16
CA ILE A 337 -20.49 -5.64 -27.36
C ILE A 337 -21.18 -6.98 -27.06
N LEU A 338 -20.79 -7.65 -25.98
CA LEU A 338 -21.39 -8.93 -25.57
C LEU A 338 -22.88 -8.78 -25.22
N SER A 339 -23.24 -7.71 -24.50
CA SER A 339 -24.64 -7.41 -24.18
C SER A 339 -25.48 -7.17 -25.44
N LEU A 340 -24.94 -6.43 -26.42
CA LEU A 340 -25.59 -6.22 -27.71
C LEU A 340 -25.81 -7.54 -28.45
N TYR A 341 -24.77 -8.38 -28.55
CA TYR A 341 -24.89 -9.69 -29.21
C TYR A 341 -26.03 -10.53 -28.61
N LEU A 342 -26.05 -10.66 -27.28
CA LEU A 342 -27.04 -11.50 -26.60
C LEU A 342 -28.46 -10.96 -26.78
N SER A 343 -28.64 -9.65 -26.83
CA SER A 343 -29.96 -9.02 -27.06
C SER A 343 -30.59 -9.39 -28.40
N PHE A 344 -29.77 -9.63 -29.44
CA PHE A 344 -30.24 -10.03 -30.77
C PHE A 344 -30.19 -11.55 -31.00
N SER A 345 -29.60 -12.31 -30.06
CA SER A 345 -29.49 -13.76 -30.15
C SER A 345 -30.77 -14.52 -29.77
N SER A 346 -31.63 -13.91 -28.96
CA SER A 346 -32.80 -14.53 -28.31
C SER A 346 -34.08 -14.60 -29.17
N PHE A 347 -34.04 -14.16 -30.43
CA PHE A 347 -35.23 -14.06 -31.28
C PHE A 347 -35.56 -15.31 -32.12
N THR A 348 -34.87 -16.43 -31.93
CA THR A 348 -35.16 -17.67 -32.69
C THR A 348 -35.21 -18.89 -31.80
N ASP A 349 -36.40 -19.19 -31.27
CA ASP A 349 -36.76 -20.58 -30.94
C ASP A 349 -38.28 -20.85 -31.08
N GLY A 350 -38.98 -20.06 -31.90
CA GLY A 350 -40.44 -20.13 -32.04
C GLY A 350 -40.99 -20.54 -33.41
N HIS A 351 -40.15 -20.83 -34.40
CA HIS A 351 -40.60 -21.30 -35.71
C HIS A 351 -39.78 -22.51 -36.17
N GLU A 352 -40.36 -23.69 -36.03
CA GLU A 352 -39.94 -24.91 -36.72
C GLU A 352 -40.08 -24.69 -38.23
N ASP A 353 -38.98 -24.39 -38.90
CA ASP A 353 -38.87 -24.69 -40.34
C ASP A 353 -38.30 -26.11 -40.46
N VAL A 354 -39.21 -27.03 -40.75
CA VAL A 354 -38.93 -28.40 -41.18
C VAL A 354 -38.16 -28.33 -42.50
N ASN A 355 -36.84 -28.46 -42.44
CA ASN A 355 -36.05 -29.22 -43.40
C ASN A 355 -34.67 -29.51 -42.79
N GLY A 356 -34.40 -30.79 -42.62
CA GLY A 356 -33.14 -31.29 -42.09
C GLY A 356 -32.00 -31.25 -43.10
N ASP A 357 -30.82 -31.53 -42.54
CA ASP A 357 -29.53 -31.80 -43.20
C ASP A 357 -28.65 -30.58 -43.53
N ASP A 358 -28.20 -29.90 -42.46
CA ASP A 358 -26.77 -29.65 -42.21
C ASP A 358 -26.64 -29.08 -40.78
N ARG A 359 -26.25 -29.92 -39.80
CA ARG A 359 -25.85 -29.42 -38.47
C ARG A 359 -24.39 -28.99 -38.57
N GLU A 360 -24.14 -27.78 -39.08
CA GLU A 360 -22.88 -27.09 -38.81
C GLU A 360 -22.73 -26.94 -37.28
N GLU A 361 -21.55 -27.29 -36.75
CA GLU A 361 -21.20 -27.12 -35.34
C GLU A 361 -21.36 -25.64 -34.96
N THR A 362 -22.42 -25.28 -34.25
CA THR A 362 -22.70 -23.89 -33.89
C THR A 362 -21.81 -23.43 -32.73
N PHE A 363 -20.95 -22.43 -32.94
CA PHE A 363 -20.16 -21.78 -31.89
C PHE A 363 -21.02 -21.21 -30.75
N ASP A 364 -20.76 -21.68 -29.53
CA ASP A 364 -21.40 -21.22 -28.30
C ASP A 364 -20.37 -20.56 -27.36
N LEU A 365 -20.67 -19.35 -26.87
CA LEU A 365 -19.82 -18.67 -25.88
C LEU A 365 -19.63 -19.48 -24.60
N ARG A 366 -20.64 -20.28 -24.24
CA ARG A 366 -20.67 -21.03 -22.98
C ARG A 366 -19.61 -22.12 -22.92
N ASP A 367 -19.11 -22.55 -24.07
CA ASP A 367 -18.06 -23.57 -24.20
C ASP A 367 -16.65 -23.01 -23.92
N ASP A 368 -16.49 -21.68 -23.94
CA ASP A 368 -15.22 -21.02 -23.67
C ASP A 368 -15.07 -20.69 -22.18
N ARG A 369 -14.08 -21.30 -21.50
CA ARG A 369 -13.79 -21.02 -20.08
C ARG A 369 -13.46 -19.55 -19.82
N GLU A 370 -12.83 -18.86 -20.77
CA GLU A 370 -12.48 -17.44 -20.61
C GLU A 370 -13.72 -16.55 -20.48
N PHE A 371 -14.83 -16.92 -21.12
CA PHE A 371 -16.10 -16.20 -20.98
C PHE A 371 -16.54 -16.15 -19.51
N TRP A 372 -16.59 -17.29 -18.83
CA TRP A 372 -17.02 -17.37 -17.43
C TRP A 372 -16.08 -16.65 -16.47
N VAL A 373 -14.76 -16.72 -16.70
CA VAL A 373 -13.75 -15.96 -15.93
C VAL A 373 -13.97 -14.46 -16.07
N GLU A 374 -14.24 -14.00 -17.30
CA GLU A 374 -14.53 -12.59 -17.56
C GLU A 374 -15.84 -12.15 -16.90
N ILE A 375 -16.92 -12.95 -16.97
CA ILE A 375 -18.16 -12.62 -16.25
C ILE A 375 -17.93 -12.46 -14.74
N LYS A 376 -17.20 -13.40 -14.09
CA LYS A 376 -16.84 -13.28 -12.67
C LYS A 376 -16.07 -11.98 -12.40
N ARG A 377 -15.11 -11.63 -13.26
CA ARG A 377 -14.32 -10.40 -13.17
C ARG A 377 -15.17 -9.14 -13.34
N GLY A 378 -16.12 -9.14 -14.26
CA GLY A 378 -17.04 -8.05 -14.52
C GLY A 378 -18.01 -7.80 -13.36
N LEU A 379 -18.45 -8.86 -12.67
CA LEU A 379 -19.24 -8.77 -11.45
C LEU A 379 -18.44 -8.18 -10.26
N LEU A 380 -17.11 -8.30 -10.25
CA LEU A 380 -16.24 -7.70 -9.23
C LEU A 380 -15.70 -6.32 -9.62
N ASP A 381 -16.08 -5.78 -10.78
CA ASP A 381 -15.54 -4.51 -11.26
C ASP A 381 -15.97 -3.33 -10.36
N LYS A 382 -15.12 -2.30 -10.27
CA LYS A 382 -15.38 -1.10 -9.46
C LYS A 382 -16.51 -0.26 -10.06
N GLU A 383 -16.66 -0.25 -11.38
CA GLU A 383 -17.71 0.52 -12.07
C GLU A 383 -19.06 -0.22 -11.99
N SER A 384 -20.09 0.44 -11.43
CA SER A 384 -21.41 -0.19 -11.27
C SER A 384 -22.06 -0.55 -12.61
N LEU A 385 -21.79 0.22 -13.66
CA LEU A 385 -22.30 -0.04 -15.00
C LEU A 385 -21.75 -1.35 -15.56
N VAL A 386 -20.44 -1.63 -15.38
CA VAL A 386 -19.81 -2.89 -15.79
C VAL A 386 -20.40 -4.07 -15.01
N ARG A 387 -20.61 -3.92 -13.70
CA ARG A 387 -21.27 -4.95 -12.88
C ARG A 387 -22.69 -5.25 -13.35
N LYS A 388 -23.48 -4.22 -13.64
CA LYS A 388 -24.86 -4.35 -14.15
C LYS A 388 -24.90 -5.01 -15.53
N LEU A 389 -23.99 -4.62 -16.43
CA LEU A 389 -23.85 -5.24 -17.75
C LEU A 389 -23.46 -6.71 -17.63
N SER A 390 -22.49 -7.04 -16.77
CA SER A 390 -22.04 -8.41 -16.56
C SER A 390 -23.15 -9.29 -15.97
N LEU A 391 -23.92 -8.76 -15.02
CA LEU A 391 -25.10 -9.42 -14.48
C LEU A 391 -26.18 -9.61 -15.56
N HIS A 392 -26.42 -8.60 -16.39
CA HIS A 392 -27.38 -8.71 -17.50
C HIS A 392 -26.95 -9.79 -18.49
N ILE A 393 -25.67 -9.80 -18.90
CA ILE A 393 -25.08 -10.83 -19.77
C ILE A 393 -25.27 -12.22 -19.15
N LEU A 394 -24.97 -12.38 -17.86
CA LEU A 394 -25.17 -13.64 -17.13
C LEU A 394 -26.64 -14.09 -17.16
N LYS A 395 -27.59 -13.20 -16.82
CA LYS A 395 -29.02 -13.51 -16.83
C LYS A 395 -29.53 -13.89 -18.22
N THR A 396 -29.10 -13.19 -19.26
CA THR A 396 -29.50 -13.46 -20.63
C THR A 396 -28.88 -14.76 -21.16
N THR A 397 -27.62 -15.05 -20.83
CA THR A 397 -26.94 -16.31 -21.20
C THR A 397 -27.59 -17.53 -20.54
N LEU A 398 -28.11 -17.36 -19.31
CA LEU A 398 -28.81 -18.39 -18.56
C LEU A 398 -30.34 -18.39 -18.80
N ASN A 399 -30.88 -17.56 -19.71
CA ASN A 399 -32.33 -17.42 -19.97
C ASN A 399 -33.21 -17.08 -18.73
N LEU A 400 -32.64 -16.44 -17.70
CA LEU A 400 -33.34 -16.10 -16.44
C LEU A 400 -34.27 -14.88 -16.55
N ASN A 401 -34.41 -14.28 -17.74
CA ASN A 401 -34.91 -12.91 -17.95
C ASN A 401 -36.06 -12.78 -18.97
N LEU A 402 -36.90 -13.80 -19.12
CA LEU A 402 -38.20 -13.63 -19.79
C LEU A 402 -39.25 -13.23 -18.75
N GLU A 403 -39.32 -11.94 -18.43
CA GLU A 403 -40.45 -11.36 -17.72
C GLU A 403 -41.74 -11.64 -18.52
N GLY A 404 -42.61 -12.50 -17.97
CA GLY A 404 -43.99 -12.66 -18.44
C GLY A 404 -44.27 -13.83 -19.38
N LYS A 405 -44.02 -15.07 -18.96
CA LYS A 405 -44.99 -16.15 -19.24
C LYS A 405 -45.91 -16.29 -18.04
N SER A 406 -47.11 -15.71 -18.17
CA SER A 406 -48.25 -15.98 -17.30
C SER A 406 -48.43 -17.49 -17.13
N PHE A 407 -48.20 -17.98 -15.91
CA PHE A 407 -48.60 -19.32 -15.51
C PHE A 407 -50.13 -19.44 -15.62
N SER A 408 -50.59 -20.15 -16.64
CA SER A 408 -51.90 -20.79 -16.61
C SER A 408 -51.73 -22.27 -16.96
N GLY A 409 -51.75 -23.11 -15.92
CA GLY A 409 -51.86 -24.56 -16.03
C GLY A 409 -50.69 -25.35 -15.45
N VAL A 410 -50.89 -25.83 -14.20
CA VAL A 410 -50.28 -27.00 -13.52
C VAL A 410 -48.77 -27.26 -13.73
N PRO A 411 -47.92 -27.14 -12.68
CA PRO A 411 -46.55 -27.61 -12.74
C PRO A 411 -46.53 -29.14 -12.54
N GLU A 412 -46.26 -29.90 -13.60
CA GLU A 412 -45.73 -31.25 -13.47
C GLU A 412 -44.21 -31.17 -13.18
N GLU A 413 -43.80 -32.05 -12.27
CA GLU A 413 -42.52 -32.13 -11.58
C GLU A 413 -41.32 -32.32 -12.51
N VAL A 414 -40.33 -31.42 -12.42
CA VAL A 414 -38.89 -31.65 -12.12
C VAL A 414 -38.21 -30.29 -12.33
N SER A 415 -38.08 -29.49 -11.26
CA SER A 415 -37.22 -28.30 -11.31
C SER A 415 -35.77 -28.75 -11.17
N ASP A 416 -34.96 -28.44 -12.16
CA ASP A 416 -33.54 -28.77 -12.18
C ASP A 416 -32.82 -28.08 -10.99
N GLU A 417 -32.09 -28.84 -10.16
CA GLU A 417 -31.45 -28.30 -8.93
C GLU A 417 -30.41 -27.21 -9.26
N SER A 418 -29.79 -27.28 -10.44
CA SER A 418 -28.84 -26.30 -10.98
C SER A 418 -29.50 -24.93 -11.20
N TRP A 419 -30.73 -24.93 -11.72
CA TRP A 419 -31.51 -23.73 -12.01
C TRP A 419 -31.84 -22.95 -10.73
N GLN A 420 -32.26 -23.65 -9.68
CA GLN A 420 -32.55 -23.03 -8.38
C GLN A 420 -31.32 -22.38 -7.75
N ARG A 421 -30.11 -22.95 -7.95
CA ARG A 421 -28.85 -22.35 -7.46
C ARG A 421 -28.52 -21.05 -8.20
N TRP A 422 -28.72 -21.00 -9.51
CA TRP A 422 -28.52 -19.80 -10.31
C TRP A 422 -29.53 -18.69 -9.96
N GLU A 423 -30.79 -19.03 -9.73
CA GLU A 423 -31.79 -18.09 -9.23
C GLU A 423 -31.39 -17.51 -7.87
N ALA A 424 -30.94 -18.37 -6.94
CA ALA A 424 -30.44 -17.94 -5.63
C ALA A 424 -29.22 -17.01 -5.75
N PHE A 425 -28.25 -17.35 -6.60
CA PHE A 425 -27.07 -16.52 -6.86
C PHE A 425 -27.44 -15.14 -7.41
N VAL A 426 -28.26 -15.09 -8.46
CA VAL A 426 -28.67 -13.82 -9.09
C VAL A 426 -29.45 -12.96 -8.11
N PHE A 427 -30.34 -13.56 -7.33
CA PHE A 427 -31.08 -12.85 -6.28
C PHE A 427 -30.13 -12.27 -5.22
N LEU A 428 -29.21 -13.08 -4.68
CA LEU A 428 -28.19 -12.62 -3.72
C LEU A 428 -27.32 -11.50 -4.28
N TYR A 429 -26.94 -11.58 -5.55
CA TYR A 429 -26.12 -10.56 -6.19
C TYR A 429 -26.91 -9.24 -6.39
N GLN A 430 -28.15 -9.31 -6.88
CA GLN A 430 -29.02 -8.14 -7.01
C GLN A 430 -29.26 -7.47 -5.66
N MET A 431 -29.42 -8.26 -4.59
CA MET A 431 -29.51 -7.76 -3.22
C MET A 431 -28.32 -6.89 -2.81
N LEU A 432 -27.11 -7.22 -3.23
CA LEU A 432 -25.90 -6.43 -2.95
C LEU A 432 -25.76 -5.17 -3.81
N GLU A 433 -26.47 -5.09 -4.94
CA GLU A 433 -26.41 -3.93 -5.84
C GLU A 433 -27.56 -2.93 -5.63
N GLU A 434 -28.79 -3.40 -5.39
CA GLU A 434 -30.00 -2.57 -5.53
C GLU A 434 -30.85 -2.45 -4.27
N TYR A 435 -30.67 -3.33 -3.28
CA TYR A 435 -31.58 -3.45 -2.16
C TYR A 435 -31.03 -2.94 -0.83
N GLY A 436 -31.94 -2.51 0.05
CA GLY A 436 -31.60 -2.00 1.38
C GLY A 436 -31.19 -3.09 2.38
N THR A 437 -30.52 -2.67 3.46
CA THR A 437 -29.96 -3.57 4.50
C THR A 437 -30.94 -4.59 5.08
N HIS A 438 -32.20 -4.20 5.26
CA HIS A 438 -33.27 -5.05 5.82
C HIS A 438 -33.56 -6.29 4.98
N LEU A 439 -33.42 -6.21 3.65
CA LEU A 439 -33.62 -7.35 2.77
C LEU A 439 -32.46 -8.33 2.89
N VAL A 440 -31.22 -7.82 2.92
CA VAL A 440 -30.01 -8.64 3.14
C VAL A 440 -30.13 -9.43 4.43
N GLU A 441 -30.53 -8.77 5.52
CA GLU A 441 -30.72 -9.44 6.81
C GLU A 441 -31.78 -10.56 6.76
N ALA A 442 -32.89 -10.34 6.05
CA ALA A 442 -34.00 -11.28 5.99
C ALA A 442 -33.74 -12.50 5.10
N ALA A 443 -33.06 -12.33 3.96
CA ALA A 443 -32.98 -13.38 2.95
C ALA A 443 -31.59 -14.03 2.78
N TRP A 444 -30.49 -13.35 3.16
CA TRP A 444 -29.13 -13.78 2.83
C TRP A 444 -28.81 -15.22 3.29
N ASN A 445 -28.98 -15.50 4.59
CA ASN A 445 -28.63 -16.82 5.15
C ASN A 445 -29.46 -17.96 4.54
N HIS A 446 -30.72 -17.71 4.23
CA HIS A 446 -31.60 -18.71 3.63
C HIS A 446 -31.15 -19.05 2.21
N GLN A 447 -30.85 -18.04 1.41
CA GLN A 447 -30.42 -18.20 0.02
C GLN A 447 -29.01 -18.81 -0.09
N ILE A 448 -28.10 -18.46 0.81
CA ILE A 448 -26.77 -19.11 0.90
C ILE A 448 -26.91 -20.60 1.23
N THR A 449 -27.86 -20.97 2.11
CA THR A 449 -28.12 -22.39 2.44
C THR A 449 -28.70 -23.15 1.24
N LEU A 450 -29.55 -22.50 0.42
CA LEU A 450 -30.06 -23.08 -0.82
C LEU A 450 -28.94 -23.27 -1.85
N LEU A 451 -28.06 -22.28 -1.99
CA LEU A 451 -26.91 -22.34 -2.89
C LEU A 451 -25.93 -23.46 -2.51
N LEU A 452 -25.71 -23.69 -1.20
CA LEU A 452 -24.83 -24.72 -0.66
C LEU A 452 -25.50 -26.09 -0.45
N ARG A 453 -26.77 -26.27 -0.84
CA ARG A 453 -27.48 -27.54 -0.62
C ARG A 453 -26.78 -28.69 -1.40
N PRO A 454 -26.35 -29.76 -0.71
CA PRO A 454 -25.70 -30.90 -1.38
C PRO A 454 -26.69 -31.60 -2.32
N SER A 455 -26.25 -31.87 -3.53
CA SER A 455 -26.99 -32.65 -4.52
C SER A 455 -26.90 -34.13 -4.12
N PHE A 456 -28.03 -34.78 -3.85
CA PHE A 456 -28.05 -36.22 -3.63
C PHE A 456 -27.97 -36.92 -5.00
N SER A 457 -26.77 -37.27 -5.47
CA SER A 457 -26.67 -38.18 -6.61
C SER A 457 -27.11 -39.57 -6.17
N LEU A 458 -28.34 -39.97 -6.53
CA LEU A 458 -28.74 -41.37 -6.46
C LEU A 458 -27.93 -42.12 -7.52
N ASP A 459 -26.98 -42.95 -7.08
CA ASP A 459 -26.27 -43.89 -7.94
C ASP A 459 -27.26 -44.64 -8.84
N ASN A 460 -26.93 -44.69 -10.15
CA ASN A 460 -27.62 -45.36 -11.25
C ASN A 460 -28.77 -44.60 -11.95
N LYS A 461 -28.41 -43.68 -12.84
CA LYS A 461 -29.09 -43.60 -14.14
C LYS A 461 -28.07 -43.42 -15.26
N LYS A 462 -28.00 -44.44 -16.12
CA LYS A 462 -27.27 -44.45 -17.38
C LYS A 462 -27.67 -43.23 -18.24
N ASN A 463 -26.66 -42.58 -18.81
CA ASN A 463 -26.72 -41.64 -19.93
C ASN A 463 -27.93 -41.87 -20.84
N SER A 464 -28.86 -40.92 -20.85
CA SER A 464 -29.78 -40.72 -21.98
C SER A 464 -29.42 -39.41 -22.67
N CYS A 465 -28.75 -39.56 -23.81
CA CYS A 465 -28.78 -38.76 -25.04
C CYS A 465 -28.87 -37.23 -24.94
N ASN A 466 -27.71 -36.61 -25.22
CA ASN A 466 -27.49 -35.41 -26.05
C ASN A 466 -28.55 -34.29 -25.98
N GLY A 467 -28.40 -33.42 -25.00
CA GLY A 467 -29.00 -32.08 -25.01
C GLY A 467 -29.05 -31.49 -23.62
N GLU A 468 -27.90 -31.10 -23.06
CA GLU A 468 -27.71 -30.11 -21.98
C GLU A 468 -26.33 -30.32 -21.33
N ILE A 469 -25.27 -29.84 -22.00
CA ILE A 469 -23.91 -29.73 -21.42
C ILE A 469 -23.74 -28.35 -20.73
N HIS A 470 -24.74 -27.46 -20.87
CA HIS A 470 -24.58 -26.01 -20.68
C HIS A 470 -24.92 -25.49 -19.27
N LEU A 471 -25.41 -26.34 -18.35
CA LEU A 471 -25.74 -25.98 -16.96
C LEU A 471 -24.64 -26.37 -15.94
N ASN A 472 -23.52 -26.92 -16.42
CA ASN A 472 -22.52 -27.57 -15.58
C ASN A 472 -21.77 -26.66 -14.59
N GLN A 473 -21.77 -25.33 -14.75
CA GLN A 473 -21.04 -24.36 -13.91
C GLN A 473 -21.52 -24.25 -12.44
N MET A 474 -22.63 -24.90 -12.04
CA MET A 474 -23.08 -24.99 -10.64
C MET A 474 -23.46 -26.43 -10.24
N GLU A 475 -22.85 -27.42 -10.90
CA GLU A 475 -23.03 -28.84 -10.59
C GLU A 475 -22.00 -29.33 -9.59
N THR A 476 -20.74 -28.91 -9.72
CA THR A 476 -19.68 -29.30 -8.78
C THR A 476 -19.56 -28.31 -7.62
N PHE A 477 -19.16 -28.80 -6.45
CA PHE A 477 -18.97 -27.93 -5.28
C PHE A 477 -17.80 -26.93 -5.47
N GLU A 478 -16.80 -27.29 -6.28
CA GLU A 478 -15.68 -26.40 -6.61
C GLU A 478 -16.17 -25.15 -7.36
N GLU A 479 -16.99 -25.33 -8.40
CA GLU A 479 -17.56 -24.20 -9.15
C GLU A 479 -18.53 -23.38 -8.29
N ILE A 480 -19.32 -24.05 -7.44
CA ILE A 480 -20.17 -23.37 -6.44
C ILE A 480 -19.32 -22.48 -5.52
N CYS A 481 -18.16 -22.96 -5.07
CA CYS A 481 -17.22 -22.16 -4.26
C CYS A 481 -16.61 -20.99 -5.03
N GLU A 482 -16.28 -21.15 -6.32
CA GLU A 482 -15.79 -20.05 -7.16
C GLU A 482 -16.84 -18.94 -7.33
N TRP A 483 -18.11 -19.30 -7.57
CA TRP A 483 -19.19 -18.31 -7.66
C TRP A 483 -19.55 -17.72 -6.30
N LEU A 484 -19.52 -18.51 -5.22
CA LEU A 484 -19.71 -18.02 -3.87
C LEU A 484 -18.61 -16.99 -3.48
N ALA A 485 -17.37 -17.21 -3.89
CA ALA A 485 -16.27 -16.26 -3.66
C ALA A 485 -16.57 -14.88 -4.26
N VAL A 486 -17.17 -14.82 -5.45
CA VAL A 486 -17.62 -13.55 -6.08
C VAL A 486 -18.65 -12.83 -5.22
N LEU A 487 -19.67 -13.54 -4.73
CA LEU A 487 -20.70 -12.95 -3.85
C LEU A 487 -20.10 -12.44 -2.53
N LEU A 488 -19.22 -13.23 -1.92
CA LEU A 488 -18.60 -12.90 -0.64
C LEU A 488 -17.63 -11.73 -0.78
N GLU A 489 -16.80 -11.69 -1.81
CA GLU A 489 -15.90 -10.57 -2.08
C GLU A 489 -16.66 -9.26 -2.26
N ARG A 490 -17.73 -9.30 -3.07
CA ARG A 490 -18.60 -8.13 -3.26
C ARG A 490 -19.29 -7.71 -1.95
N GLY A 491 -19.67 -8.67 -1.12
CA GLY A 491 -20.28 -8.47 0.18
C GLY A 491 -19.32 -7.87 1.21
N PHE A 492 -18.08 -8.36 1.29
CA PHE A 492 -17.04 -7.85 2.18
C PHE A 492 -16.55 -6.46 1.78
N CYS A 493 -16.66 -6.10 0.50
CA CYS A 493 -16.32 -4.77 -0.01
C CYS A 493 -17.54 -3.83 -0.15
N HIS A 494 -18.71 -4.21 0.38
CA HIS A 494 -19.93 -3.41 0.25
C HIS A 494 -19.84 -2.07 1.00
N ASP A 495 -20.36 -0.99 0.43
CA ASP A 495 -20.27 0.37 1.02
C ASP A 495 -20.89 0.45 2.43
N ASN A 496 -22.01 -0.25 2.64
CA ASN A 496 -22.69 -0.30 3.93
C ASN A 496 -21.99 -1.26 4.93
N PRO A 497 -21.53 -0.78 6.09
CA PRO A 497 -20.84 -1.59 7.10
C PRO A 497 -21.72 -2.67 7.76
N GLN A 498 -23.03 -2.46 7.85
CA GLN A 498 -23.95 -3.47 8.39
C GLN A 498 -24.07 -4.68 7.47
N VAL A 499 -24.13 -4.43 6.16
CA VAL A 499 -24.14 -5.49 5.14
C VAL A 499 -22.85 -6.30 5.21
N ARG A 500 -21.69 -5.62 5.28
CA ARG A 500 -20.40 -6.29 5.49
C ARG A 500 -20.42 -7.20 6.73
N CYS A 501 -20.94 -6.71 7.86
CA CYS A 501 -21.09 -7.50 9.09
C CYS A 501 -21.94 -8.75 8.88
N ILE A 502 -23.13 -8.61 8.32
CA ILE A 502 -24.08 -9.72 8.13
C ILE A 502 -23.44 -10.81 7.25
N ILE A 503 -22.77 -10.41 6.17
CA ILE A 503 -22.18 -11.36 5.22
C ILE A 503 -20.98 -12.07 5.83
N MET A 504 -20.09 -11.34 6.52
CA MET A 504 -18.96 -11.94 7.25
C MET A 504 -19.46 -12.90 8.35
N GLN A 505 -20.49 -12.52 9.09
CA GLN A 505 -21.11 -13.39 10.10
C GLN A 505 -21.73 -14.63 9.47
N SER A 506 -22.43 -14.48 8.35
CA SER A 506 -23.01 -15.59 7.59
C SER A 506 -21.94 -16.60 7.21
N PHE A 507 -20.85 -16.16 6.55
CA PHE A 507 -19.75 -17.03 6.14
C PHE A 507 -19.07 -17.74 7.32
N LEU A 508 -18.75 -17.01 8.39
CA LEU A 508 -18.08 -17.55 9.57
C LEU A 508 -18.97 -18.45 10.44
N ALA A 509 -20.29 -18.30 10.36
CA ALA A 509 -21.25 -19.14 11.08
C ALA A 509 -21.56 -20.46 10.36
N LEU A 510 -21.16 -20.60 9.08
CA LEU A 510 -21.34 -21.85 8.34
C LEU A 510 -20.56 -22.99 9.00
N LYS A 511 -21.23 -24.12 9.20
CA LYS A 511 -20.59 -25.36 9.67
C LYS A 511 -19.95 -26.07 8.49
N TRP A 512 -18.75 -25.64 8.12
CA TRP A 512 -17.98 -26.22 7.02
C TRP A 512 -17.71 -27.74 7.19
N THR A 513 -17.77 -28.26 8.42
CA THR A 513 -17.68 -29.69 8.74
C THR A 513 -18.82 -30.53 8.18
N ASP A 514 -20.00 -29.94 8.01
CA ASP A 514 -21.20 -30.67 7.59
C ASP A 514 -21.17 -30.94 6.06
N TYR A 515 -20.33 -30.22 5.32
CA TYR A 515 -20.16 -30.31 3.86
C TYR A 515 -19.02 -31.27 3.43
N ARG A 516 -18.76 -32.32 4.23
CA ARG A 516 -17.84 -33.47 4.02
C ARG A 516 -16.75 -33.25 2.95
N SER A 517 -15.52 -32.95 3.40
CA SER A 517 -14.30 -32.70 2.60
C SER A 517 -14.27 -31.46 1.69
N SER A 518 -15.37 -30.74 1.49
CA SER A 518 -15.44 -29.67 0.47
C SER A 518 -14.84 -28.32 0.88
N ILE A 519 -14.32 -28.18 2.11
CA ILE A 519 -13.68 -26.93 2.56
C ILE A 519 -12.36 -26.65 1.81
N ASN A 520 -11.66 -27.69 1.36
CA ASN A 520 -10.44 -27.55 0.57
C ASN A 520 -10.68 -27.04 -0.86
N LEU A 521 -11.95 -27.01 -1.31
CA LEU A 521 -12.37 -26.48 -2.61
C LEU A 521 -12.64 -24.98 -2.58
N VAL A 522 -12.59 -24.34 -1.40
CA VAL A 522 -12.63 -22.86 -1.32
C VAL A 522 -11.35 -22.29 -1.94
N PRO A 523 -11.44 -21.36 -2.91
CA PRO A 523 -10.27 -20.83 -3.60
C PRO A 523 -9.25 -20.20 -2.64
N GLU A 524 -7.98 -20.60 -2.75
CA GLU A 524 -6.89 -20.07 -1.93
C GLU A 524 -6.74 -18.54 -2.12
N ASP A 525 -6.89 -18.07 -3.36
CA ASP A 525 -6.82 -16.64 -3.70
C ASP A 525 -7.90 -15.80 -2.99
N PHE A 526 -9.11 -16.35 -2.82
CA PHE A 526 -10.18 -15.71 -2.06
C PHE A 526 -9.81 -15.59 -0.58
N ILE A 527 -9.24 -16.65 0.00
CA ILE A 527 -8.82 -16.67 1.40
C ILE A 527 -7.69 -15.67 1.64
N LEU A 528 -6.63 -15.71 0.83
CA LEU A 528 -5.45 -14.88 0.99
C LEU A 528 -5.67 -13.40 0.63
N GLY A 529 -6.69 -13.11 -0.18
CA GLY A 529 -7.05 -11.75 -0.59
C GLY A 529 -8.34 -11.26 0.09
N PRO A 530 -9.51 -11.33 -0.59
CA PRO A 530 -10.78 -10.77 -0.13
C PRO A 530 -11.15 -11.09 1.32
N PHE A 531 -10.98 -12.33 1.77
CA PHE A 531 -11.37 -12.74 3.12
C PHE A 531 -10.52 -12.09 4.22
N ILE A 532 -9.18 -12.19 4.11
CA ILE A 532 -8.27 -11.55 5.08
C ILE A 532 -8.36 -10.02 5.00
N GLN A 533 -8.56 -9.45 3.81
CA GLN A 533 -8.80 -8.01 3.64
C GLN A 533 -10.11 -7.58 4.31
N GLY A 534 -11.19 -8.36 4.18
CA GLY A 534 -12.45 -8.14 4.87
C GLY A 534 -12.26 -8.17 6.39
N LEU A 535 -11.55 -9.16 6.93
CA LEU A 535 -11.24 -9.26 8.37
C LEU A 535 -10.33 -8.13 8.89
N ASN A 536 -9.69 -7.36 8.02
CA ASN A 536 -8.95 -6.17 8.44
C ASN A 536 -9.87 -4.97 8.74
N ASP A 537 -11.15 -5.01 8.35
CA ASP A 537 -12.12 -3.97 8.65
C ASP A 537 -12.51 -4.01 10.15
N PRO A 538 -12.29 -2.91 10.92
CA PRO A 538 -12.65 -2.85 12.33
C PRO A 538 -14.15 -3.05 12.61
N VAL A 539 -15.02 -2.88 11.61
CA VAL A 539 -16.47 -3.06 11.73
C VAL A 539 -16.85 -4.46 12.22
N HIS A 540 -16.05 -5.49 11.91
CA HIS A 540 -16.28 -6.88 12.36
C HIS A 540 -15.87 -7.14 13.82
N HIS A 541 -15.24 -6.17 14.48
CA HIS A 541 -14.55 -6.36 15.76
C HIS A 541 -15.07 -5.41 16.85
N LYS A 542 -16.40 -5.36 17.01
CA LYS A 542 -17.06 -4.44 17.97
C LYS A 542 -16.55 -4.56 19.40
N ASP A 543 -16.24 -5.78 19.85
CA ASP A 543 -15.81 -6.06 21.23
C ASP A 543 -14.29 -5.98 21.43
N PHE A 544 -13.53 -5.71 20.36
CA PHE A 544 -12.07 -5.77 20.39
C PHE A 544 -11.46 -4.63 21.23
N GLY A 545 -10.62 -5.02 22.19
CA GLY A 545 -9.91 -4.10 23.09
C GLY A 545 -10.76 -3.63 24.29
N VAL A 546 -12.03 -4.01 24.37
CA VAL A 546 -12.89 -3.68 25.51
C VAL A 546 -12.39 -4.45 26.74
N LYS A 547 -12.16 -3.73 27.86
CA LYS A 547 -11.59 -4.29 29.10
C LYS A 547 -10.22 -5.00 28.93
N GLY A 548 -9.50 -4.73 27.85
CA GLY A 548 -8.19 -5.35 27.58
C GLY A 548 -8.27 -6.75 26.96
N VAL A 549 -9.44 -7.19 26.49
CA VAL A 549 -9.62 -8.43 25.73
C VAL A 549 -9.40 -8.11 24.25
N TYR A 550 -8.41 -8.74 23.59
CA TYR A 550 -8.11 -8.54 22.16
C TYR A 550 -8.56 -9.73 21.30
N SER A 551 -9.67 -10.35 21.65
CA SER A 551 -10.39 -11.30 20.80
C SER A 551 -11.77 -10.75 20.44
N SER A 552 -12.36 -11.26 19.37
CA SER A 552 -13.76 -11.05 19.02
C SER A 552 -14.31 -12.34 18.42
N TRP A 553 -15.64 -12.47 18.37
CA TRP A 553 -16.28 -13.63 17.74
C TRP A 553 -15.78 -13.88 16.31
N ALA A 554 -15.60 -12.81 15.51
CA ALA A 554 -15.09 -12.92 14.15
C ALA A 554 -13.66 -13.48 14.10
N ILE A 555 -12.78 -13.05 15.03
CA ILE A 555 -11.41 -13.57 15.13
C ILE A 555 -11.43 -15.07 15.43
N GLU A 556 -12.21 -15.48 16.43
CA GLU A 556 -12.29 -16.88 16.86
C GLU A 556 -12.91 -17.78 15.77
N ALA A 557 -13.93 -17.29 15.07
CA ALA A 557 -14.57 -18.03 14.00
C ALA A 557 -13.67 -18.14 12.75
N ALA A 558 -12.97 -17.07 12.37
CA ALA A 558 -12.00 -17.10 11.28
C ALA A 558 -10.83 -18.05 11.57
N ALA A 559 -10.33 -18.02 12.80
CA ALA A 559 -9.29 -18.94 13.27
C ALA A 559 -9.73 -20.41 13.20
N LYS A 560 -10.98 -20.71 13.60
CA LYS A 560 -11.57 -22.06 13.47
C LYS A 560 -11.70 -22.49 12.02
N PHE A 561 -12.19 -21.61 11.15
CA PHE A 561 -12.31 -21.88 9.70
C PHE A 561 -10.95 -22.24 9.09
N LEU A 562 -9.92 -21.42 9.31
CA LEU A 562 -8.59 -21.67 8.73
C LEU A 562 -7.90 -22.91 9.31
N SER A 563 -8.11 -23.22 10.60
CA SER A 563 -7.64 -24.47 11.19
C SER A 563 -8.26 -25.70 10.53
N GLN A 564 -9.55 -25.63 10.16
CA GLN A 564 -10.23 -26.69 9.41
C GLN A 564 -9.79 -26.73 7.94
N PHE A 565 -9.58 -25.57 7.32
CA PHE A 565 -9.12 -25.49 5.92
C PHE A 565 -7.74 -26.14 5.75
N THR A 566 -6.83 -25.84 6.68
CA THR A 566 -5.46 -26.33 6.63
C THR A 566 -5.28 -27.78 7.09
N SER A 567 -6.23 -28.37 7.83
CA SER A 567 -6.10 -29.76 8.31
C SER A 567 -6.08 -30.81 7.20
N TYR A 568 -6.48 -30.46 5.97
CA TYR A 568 -6.47 -31.36 4.80
C TYR A 568 -5.21 -31.23 3.93
N MET A 569 -4.31 -30.29 4.26
CA MET A 569 -3.11 -30.03 3.46
C MET A 569 -1.96 -30.97 3.83
N ASP A 570 -1.18 -31.38 2.84
CA ASP A 570 0.10 -32.06 3.09
C ASP A 570 1.12 -31.11 3.75
N GLY A 571 2.15 -31.64 4.41
CA GLY A 571 3.09 -30.84 5.19
C GLY A 571 3.86 -29.78 4.38
N ARG A 572 4.09 -29.97 3.07
CA ARG A 572 4.78 -28.98 2.23
C ARG A 572 3.83 -27.87 1.77
N LYS A 573 2.65 -28.22 1.27
CA LYS A 573 1.59 -27.28 0.91
C LYS A 573 1.13 -26.45 2.10
N HIS A 574 1.09 -27.06 3.29
CA HIS A 574 0.75 -26.35 4.52
C HIS A 574 1.75 -25.25 4.89
N ILE A 575 3.06 -25.54 4.83
CA ILE A 575 4.09 -24.52 5.08
C ILE A 575 4.03 -23.42 4.01
N SER A 576 3.89 -23.79 2.73
CA SER A 576 3.75 -22.82 1.63
C SER A 576 2.53 -21.90 1.82
N PHE A 577 1.38 -22.47 2.22
CA PHE A 577 0.18 -21.70 2.55
C PHE A 577 0.42 -20.75 3.74
N LEU A 578 1.10 -21.20 4.80
CA LEU A 578 1.43 -20.34 5.93
C LEU A 578 2.37 -19.18 5.54
N VAL A 579 3.33 -19.42 4.65
CA VAL A 579 4.19 -18.37 4.07
C VAL A 579 3.32 -17.37 3.32
N ASN A 580 2.43 -17.85 2.45
CA ASN A 580 1.52 -17.00 1.67
C ASN A 580 0.58 -16.19 2.57
N LEU A 581 -0.09 -16.83 3.54
CA LEU A 581 -0.98 -16.20 4.52
C LEU A 581 -0.26 -15.15 5.35
N SER A 582 0.94 -15.46 5.84
CA SER A 582 1.74 -14.49 6.59
C SER A 582 2.21 -13.34 5.68
N SER A 583 2.49 -13.60 4.40
CA SER A 583 2.98 -12.60 3.45
C SER A 583 1.94 -11.55 3.10
N VAL A 584 0.66 -11.80 3.39
CA VAL A 584 -0.43 -10.83 3.23
C VAL A 584 -0.12 -9.54 4.01
N SER A 585 0.58 -9.62 5.14
CA SER A 585 1.02 -8.44 5.90
C SER A 585 2.03 -7.56 5.15
N LYS A 586 2.76 -8.12 4.17
CA LYS A 586 3.66 -7.35 3.29
C LYS A 586 2.88 -6.62 2.18
N LYS A 587 1.69 -7.10 1.82
CA LYS A 587 0.83 -6.54 0.75
C LYS A 587 -0.13 -5.45 1.25
N TYR A 588 -0.70 -5.63 2.45
CA TYR A 588 -1.71 -4.73 3.01
C TYR A 588 -1.28 -4.12 4.36
N SER A 589 -1.76 -2.92 4.66
CA SER A 589 -1.60 -2.31 5.98
C SER A 589 -2.70 -2.79 6.93
N PHE A 590 -2.30 -3.38 8.06
CA PHE A 590 -3.25 -3.93 9.03
C PHE A 590 -3.55 -2.96 10.16
N GLY A 591 -4.84 -2.84 10.51
CA GLY A 591 -5.28 -2.22 11.76
C GLY A 591 -5.00 -3.13 12.96
N ARG A 592 -5.26 -2.64 14.19
CA ARG A 592 -5.02 -3.44 15.41
C ARG A 592 -5.83 -4.74 15.45
N ALA A 593 -7.13 -4.66 15.14
CA ALA A 593 -8.00 -5.84 15.16
C ALA A 593 -7.65 -6.80 14.02
N GLY A 594 -7.39 -6.28 12.82
CA GLY A 594 -6.97 -7.08 11.66
C GLY A 594 -5.63 -7.80 11.88
N LEU A 595 -4.61 -7.13 12.41
CA LEU A 595 -3.31 -7.76 12.65
C LEU A 595 -3.40 -8.85 13.72
N MET A 596 -4.20 -8.65 14.77
CA MET A 596 -4.46 -9.69 15.77
C MET A 596 -5.26 -10.85 15.19
N CYS A 597 -6.25 -10.56 14.33
CA CYS A 597 -7.00 -11.58 13.61
C CYS A 597 -6.07 -12.44 12.74
N LEU A 598 -5.19 -11.80 11.95
CA LEU A 598 -4.20 -12.48 11.13
C LEU A 598 -3.27 -13.34 11.99
N ALA A 599 -2.76 -12.82 13.12
CA ALA A 599 -1.89 -13.58 14.02
C ALA A 599 -2.60 -14.81 14.62
N GLU A 600 -3.87 -14.69 15.03
CA GLU A 600 -4.68 -15.81 15.52
C GLU A 600 -4.93 -16.86 14.42
N CYS A 601 -5.22 -16.38 13.21
CA CYS A 601 -5.45 -17.20 12.02
C CYS A 601 -4.21 -18.01 11.64
N ILE A 602 -3.02 -17.37 11.63
CA ILE A 602 -1.74 -18.03 11.40
C ILE A 602 -1.47 -19.08 12.48
N ALA A 603 -1.66 -18.74 13.76
CA ALA A 603 -1.46 -19.67 14.87
C ALA A 603 -2.39 -20.89 14.79
N SER A 604 -3.66 -20.68 14.47
CA SER A 604 -4.65 -21.76 14.39
C SER A 604 -4.45 -22.64 13.16
N SER A 605 -3.99 -22.06 12.05
CA SER A 605 -3.58 -22.78 10.84
C SER A 605 -2.35 -23.64 11.11
N ALA A 606 -1.35 -23.09 11.82
CA ALA A 606 -0.12 -23.78 12.19
C ALA A 606 -0.36 -25.03 13.06
N CYS A 607 -1.33 -24.99 13.97
CA CYS A 607 -1.70 -26.12 14.82
C CYS A 607 -2.36 -27.30 14.07
N GLY A 608 -2.80 -27.12 12.82
CA GLY A 608 -3.47 -28.16 12.02
C GLY A 608 -2.61 -29.42 11.80
N ILE A 609 -1.27 -29.29 11.81
CA ILE A 609 -0.30 -30.37 11.58
C ILE A 609 -0.43 -31.49 12.63
N LEU A 610 -0.72 -31.16 13.89
CA LEU A 610 -0.71 -32.11 14.99
C LEU A 610 -1.83 -33.15 14.91
N LYS A 611 -2.95 -32.84 14.24
CA LYS A 611 -4.13 -33.72 14.20
C LYS A 611 -4.00 -34.90 13.23
N HIS A 612 -3.06 -34.85 12.29
CA HIS A 612 -2.82 -35.95 11.34
C HIS A 612 -1.99 -37.09 11.94
N ASN A 613 -1.10 -36.79 12.90
CA ASN A 613 -0.23 -37.80 13.51
C ASN A 613 -0.90 -38.63 14.61
N ASP A 614 -1.98 -38.14 15.24
CA ASP A 614 -2.68 -38.84 16.32
C ASP A 614 -3.75 -39.83 15.84
N HIS A 615 -4.17 -39.76 14.57
CA HIS A 615 -5.24 -40.63 14.03
C HIS A 615 -4.75 -41.89 13.30
N GLU A 616 -3.44 -42.03 13.02
CA GLU A 616 -2.88 -43.25 12.42
C GLU A 616 -2.32 -44.27 13.42
N SER A 617 -2.28 -43.98 14.73
CA SER A 617 -1.79 -44.94 15.75
C SER A 617 -2.85 -45.91 16.26
N GLY A 618 -3.83 -46.28 15.43
CA GLY A 618 -5.01 -47.02 15.86
C GLY A 618 -5.62 -47.95 14.84
N LEU A 619 -4.82 -48.60 13.96
CA LEU A 619 -5.24 -49.77 13.17
C LEU A 619 -4.04 -50.43 12.49
N CYS A 620 -3.35 -51.31 13.23
CA CYS A 620 -2.88 -52.64 12.80
C CYS A 620 -1.86 -53.17 13.81
N ILE A 621 -2.29 -54.19 14.55
CA ILE A 621 -1.42 -55.08 15.32
C ILE A 621 -0.79 -56.08 14.33
N ASP A 622 0.49 -56.39 14.58
CA ASP A 622 1.34 -57.47 14.05
C ASP A 622 2.03 -57.30 12.68
N ALA A 623 3.30 -56.85 12.72
CA ALA A 623 4.47 -57.65 12.32
C ALA A 623 5.79 -56.92 12.68
N TYR A 624 6.78 -57.68 13.16
CA TYR A 624 8.10 -57.25 13.64
C TYR A 624 8.94 -56.47 12.58
N PRO A 625 9.94 -55.66 13.02
CA PRO A 625 10.68 -54.75 12.16
C PRO A 625 11.88 -55.46 11.54
N ASP A 626 12.09 -55.30 10.23
CA ASP A 626 13.36 -55.60 9.60
C ASP A 626 13.94 -54.37 8.89
N LYS A 627 15.19 -54.11 9.24
CA LYS A 627 16.03 -53.01 8.77
C LYS A 627 16.15 -53.05 7.25
N ILE A 628 15.65 -52.02 6.56
CA ILE A 628 16.21 -51.59 5.28
C ILE A 628 16.47 -50.09 5.32
N LEU A 629 17.76 -49.78 5.41
CA LEU A 629 18.38 -48.48 5.25
C LEU A 629 18.18 -48.00 3.81
N ALA A 630 17.05 -47.35 3.51
CA ALA A 630 16.84 -46.65 2.26
C ALA A 630 17.36 -45.22 2.40
N LYS A 631 18.55 -44.97 1.86
CA LYS A 631 19.12 -43.63 1.66
C LYS A 631 18.15 -42.77 0.86
N SER A 632 17.51 -41.79 1.48
CA SER A 632 16.90 -40.66 0.78
C SER A 632 18.00 -39.72 0.26
N GLY A 633 17.87 -39.29 -1.00
CA GLY A 633 18.69 -38.24 -1.61
C GLY A 633 18.44 -36.85 -0.98
N PRO A 634 19.21 -35.82 -1.37
CA PRO A 634 19.49 -34.67 -0.52
C PRO A 634 18.26 -33.78 -0.29
N GLU A 635 17.92 -33.58 1.00
CA GLU A 635 16.88 -32.71 1.56
C GLU A 635 17.21 -31.20 1.44
N ASN A 636 17.65 -30.72 0.28
CA ASN A 636 18.11 -29.33 0.15
C ASN A 636 16.99 -28.30 -0.12
N SER A 637 15.73 -28.71 -0.38
CA SER A 637 14.65 -27.76 -0.70
C SER A 637 13.73 -27.40 0.48
N SER A 638 13.59 -28.25 1.49
CA SER A 638 12.66 -28.03 2.61
C SER A 638 13.16 -27.03 3.66
N HIS A 639 14.46 -26.79 3.72
CA HIS A 639 15.06 -25.84 4.67
C HIS A 639 14.76 -24.38 4.32
N ASN A 640 14.51 -24.04 3.05
CA ASN A 640 14.22 -22.67 2.64
C ASN A 640 12.80 -22.23 3.06
N ASP A 641 11.79 -23.08 2.87
CA ASP A 641 10.39 -22.71 3.14
C ASP A 641 10.13 -22.37 4.62
N LYS A 642 10.77 -23.10 5.56
CA LYS A 642 10.68 -22.80 7.01
C LYS A 642 11.42 -21.52 7.39
N ALA A 643 12.56 -21.24 6.74
CA ALA A 643 13.31 -20.01 6.95
C ALA A 643 12.53 -18.79 6.44
N ASP A 644 11.90 -18.92 5.27
CA ASP A 644 11.03 -17.90 4.69
C ASP A 644 9.81 -17.63 5.57
N LEU A 645 9.18 -18.68 6.12
CA LEU A 645 8.09 -18.53 7.08
C LEU A 645 8.55 -17.72 8.31
N LEU A 646 9.70 -18.07 8.90
CA LEU A 646 10.22 -17.38 10.07
C LEU A 646 10.54 -15.89 9.78
N ASP A 647 11.01 -15.57 8.58
CA ASP A 647 11.23 -14.18 8.13
C ASP A 647 9.92 -13.38 8.08
N VAL A 648 8.87 -13.98 7.53
CA VAL A 648 7.58 -13.31 7.40
C VAL A 648 6.91 -13.16 8.77
N LEU A 649 7.03 -14.15 9.66
CA LEU A 649 6.59 -14.04 11.05
C LEU A 649 7.34 -12.93 11.81
N ARG A 650 8.66 -12.80 11.60
CA ARG A 650 9.46 -11.68 12.10
C ARG A 650 8.89 -10.35 11.61
N PHE A 651 8.53 -10.24 10.34
CA PHE A 651 7.94 -9.02 9.78
C PHE A 651 6.62 -8.63 10.48
N ILE A 652 5.74 -9.61 10.79
CA ILE A 652 4.50 -9.36 11.54
C ILE A 652 4.80 -8.81 12.95
N LEU A 653 5.83 -9.34 13.63
CA LEU A 653 6.27 -8.81 14.92
C LEU A 653 6.74 -7.36 14.81
N GLU A 654 7.47 -7.01 13.75
CA GLU A 654 7.87 -5.62 13.49
C GLU A 654 6.66 -4.71 13.20
N CYS A 655 5.65 -5.17 12.44
CA CYS A 655 4.40 -4.43 12.24
C CYS A 655 3.70 -4.13 13.57
N SER A 656 3.72 -5.07 14.51
CA SER A 656 3.09 -4.87 15.83
C SER A 656 3.72 -3.73 16.64
N LYS A 657 5.01 -3.40 16.42
CA LYS A 657 5.73 -2.33 17.13
C LYS A 657 5.22 -0.93 16.80
N GLN A 658 4.48 -0.77 15.70
CA GLN A 658 3.82 0.50 15.37
C GLN A 658 2.71 0.86 16.38
N HIS A 659 2.23 -0.10 17.17
CA HIS A 659 1.19 0.10 18.16
C HIS A 659 1.76 0.21 19.59
N PHE A 660 1.47 1.32 20.27
CA PHE A 660 2.06 1.62 21.60
C PHE A 660 1.61 0.71 22.74
N ASN A 661 0.45 0.04 22.65
CA ASN A 661 -0.13 -0.72 23.76
C ASN A 661 0.66 -2.05 24.00
N PRO A 662 1.31 -2.23 25.16
CA PRO A 662 2.14 -3.41 25.44
C PRO A 662 1.31 -4.69 25.57
N ASN A 663 0.13 -4.65 26.18
CA ASN A 663 -0.72 -5.85 26.36
C ASN A 663 -1.20 -6.41 25.02
N TYR A 664 -1.52 -5.52 24.07
CA TYR A 664 -1.83 -5.90 22.69
C TYR A 664 -0.62 -6.55 22.00
N ARG A 665 0.55 -5.89 22.06
CA ARG A 665 1.79 -6.42 21.46
C ARG A 665 2.16 -7.79 22.03
N HIS A 666 1.95 -7.98 23.32
CA HIS A 666 2.15 -9.27 24.00
C HIS A 666 1.31 -10.39 23.37
N GLN A 667 0.01 -10.16 23.14
CA GLN A 667 -0.86 -11.18 22.56
C GLN A 667 -0.49 -11.52 21.11
N VAL A 668 -0.15 -10.53 20.29
CA VAL A 668 0.34 -10.79 18.93
C VAL A 668 1.62 -11.63 18.98
N CYS A 669 2.59 -11.27 19.85
CA CYS A 669 3.83 -12.04 20.01
C CYS A 669 3.55 -13.48 20.46
N GLU A 670 2.61 -13.66 21.39
CA GLU A 670 2.23 -14.98 21.90
C GLU A 670 1.66 -15.88 20.79
N LYS A 671 0.79 -15.36 19.92
CA LYS A 671 0.19 -16.12 18.82
C LYS A 671 1.21 -16.48 17.74
N ILE A 672 2.06 -15.52 17.36
CA ILE A 672 3.13 -15.78 16.38
C ILE A 672 4.15 -16.79 16.92
N LEU A 673 4.49 -16.73 18.21
CA LEU A 673 5.34 -17.74 18.84
C LEU A 673 4.67 -19.12 18.87
N ALA A 674 3.38 -19.20 19.16
CA ALA A 674 2.64 -20.46 19.13
C ALA A 674 2.60 -21.07 17.71
N ALA A 675 2.48 -20.23 16.68
CA ALA A 675 2.56 -20.65 15.28
C ALA A 675 3.93 -21.25 14.95
N ALA A 676 5.02 -20.56 15.31
CA ALA A 676 6.39 -21.03 15.10
C ALA A 676 6.66 -22.35 15.84
N ASP A 677 6.26 -22.47 17.11
CA ASP A 677 6.44 -23.71 17.90
C ASP A 677 5.70 -24.91 17.30
N SER A 678 4.57 -24.68 16.64
CA SER A 678 3.77 -25.77 16.05
C SER A 678 4.38 -26.34 14.76
N VAL A 679 5.10 -25.52 13.98
CA VAL A 679 5.50 -25.86 12.59
C VAL A 679 6.99 -26.14 12.45
N MET A 680 7.83 -25.56 13.33
CA MET A 680 9.28 -25.67 13.21
C MET A 680 9.99 -25.83 14.55
N SER A 681 11.11 -26.54 14.49
CA SER A 681 12.11 -26.64 15.54
C SER A 681 13.15 -25.52 15.39
N SER A 682 13.85 -25.16 16.47
CA SER A 682 14.90 -24.12 16.44
C SER A 682 16.10 -24.48 15.55
N LEU A 683 16.32 -25.78 15.28
CA LEU A 683 17.40 -26.28 14.42
C LEU A 683 17.01 -26.40 12.94
N ASP A 684 15.72 -26.28 12.62
CA ASP A 684 15.23 -26.39 11.24
C ASP A 684 15.64 -25.20 10.36
N VAL A 685 16.00 -24.08 10.99
CA VAL A 685 16.26 -22.78 10.37
C VAL A 685 17.72 -22.35 10.51
N PRO A 686 18.26 -21.57 9.56
CA PRO A 686 19.60 -21.00 9.70
C PRO A 686 19.74 -20.15 10.95
N ARG A 687 20.91 -20.23 11.60
CA ARG A 687 21.25 -19.48 12.83
C ARG A 687 20.91 -18.00 12.71
N GLU A 688 21.24 -17.36 11.60
CA GLU A 688 21.00 -15.93 11.38
C GLU A 688 19.50 -15.58 11.45
N MET A 689 18.64 -16.38 10.80
CA MET A 689 17.19 -16.17 10.79
C MET A 689 16.60 -16.34 12.18
N LEU A 690 17.08 -17.34 12.94
CA LEU A 690 16.70 -17.53 14.35
C LEU A 690 17.08 -16.31 15.21
N LEU A 691 18.33 -15.84 15.09
CA LEU A 691 18.82 -14.66 15.81
C LEU A 691 17.98 -13.42 15.48
N HIS A 692 17.64 -13.23 14.21
CA HIS A 692 16.79 -12.13 13.76
C HIS A 692 15.37 -12.22 14.33
N PHE A 693 14.75 -13.39 14.30
CA PHE A 693 13.40 -13.59 14.84
C PHE A 693 13.35 -13.29 16.34
N ILE A 694 14.23 -13.89 17.15
CA ILE A 694 14.26 -13.63 18.60
C ILE A 694 14.54 -12.14 18.90
N SER A 695 15.39 -11.50 18.09
CA SER A 695 15.66 -10.07 18.25
C SER A 695 14.45 -9.16 18.02
N SER A 696 13.50 -9.60 17.18
CA SER A 696 12.28 -8.85 16.88
C SER A 696 11.27 -8.87 18.04
N LEU A 697 11.30 -9.91 18.89
CA LEU A 697 10.45 -9.99 20.07
C LEU A 697 10.77 -8.85 21.06
N PRO A 698 9.76 -8.19 21.66
CA PRO A 698 10.01 -7.16 22.66
C PRO A 698 10.73 -7.71 23.90
N ARG A 699 11.83 -7.05 24.29
CA ARG A 699 12.65 -7.39 25.47
C ARG A 699 11.82 -7.49 26.75
N GLU A 700 10.86 -6.59 26.92
CA GLU A 700 9.90 -6.57 28.04
C GLU A 700 9.14 -7.89 28.28
N PHE A 701 9.00 -8.75 27.27
CA PHE A 701 8.31 -10.05 27.41
C PHE A 701 9.25 -11.25 27.52
N THR A 702 10.49 -11.13 27.05
CA THR A 702 11.46 -12.25 26.98
C THR A 702 12.57 -12.17 28.03
N ASP A 703 12.84 -10.99 28.56
CA ASP A 703 13.85 -10.78 29.60
C ASP A 703 13.38 -11.35 30.95
N TYR A 704 14.23 -11.32 31.96
CA TYR A 704 13.90 -11.84 33.30
C TYR A 704 12.65 -11.17 33.87
N GLY A 705 11.71 -11.97 34.36
CA GLY A 705 10.38 -11.50 34.81
C GLY A 705 9.34 -11.31 33.69
N GLY A 706 9.73 -11.47 32.42
CA GLY A 706 8.83 -11.39 31.27
C GLY A 706 7.94 -12.63 31.12
N SER A 707 6.69 -12.41 30.68
CA SER A 707 5.66 -13.46 30.59
C SER A 707 5.85 -14.46 29.45
N LEU A 708 6.63 -14.14 28.40
CA LEU A 708 6.90 -15.04 27.27
C LEU A 708 8.25 -15.78 27.38
N ARG A 709 9.11 -15.42 28.35
CA ARG A 709 10.45 -16.01 28.50
C ARG A 709 10.43 -17.54 28.56
N SER A 710 9.53 -18.11 29.38
CA SER A 710 9.42 -19.57 29.55
C SER A 710 8.95 -20.28 28.26
N LYS A 711 8.01 -19.67 27.53
CA LYS A 711 7.53 -20.21 26.24
C LYS A 711 8.63 -20.21 25.18
N VAL A 712 9.37 -19.10 25.06
CA VAL A 712 10.50 -19.00 24.13
C VAL A 712 11.60 -20.01 24.47
N LYS A 713 11.94 -20.15 25.76
CA LYS A 713 12.90 -21.17 26.22
C LYS A 713 12.45 -22.58 25.85
N LYS A 714 11.20 -22.93 26.15
CA LYS A 714 10.63 -24.25 25.83
C LYS A 714 10.69 -24.56 24.33
N TRP A 715 10.40 -23.58 23.48
CA TRP A 715 10.49 -23.74 22.03
C TRP A 715 11.95 -23.95 21.56
N LEU A 716 12.89 -23.14 22.06
CA LEU A 716 14.29 -23.27 21.72
C LEU A 716 14.86 -24.64 22.14
N LEU A 717 14.51 -25.11 23.34
CA LEU A 717 14.96 -26.38 23.94
C LEU A 717 14.12 -27.61 23.53
N LYS A 718 13.25 -27.49 22.52
CA LYS A 718 12.49 -28.63 21.98
C LYS A 718 13.40 -29.63 21.23
N CYS A 719 14.57 -29.18 20.81
CA CYS A 719 15.60 -29.97 20.14
C CYS A 719 16.67 -30.45 21.14
N ASP A 720 17.62 -31.27 20.66
CA ASP A 720 18.81 -31.62 21.44
C ASP A 720 19.57 -30.35 21.87
N GLU A 721 19.50 -30.05 23.17
CA GLU A 721 20.09 -28.88 23.82
C GLU A 721 21.59 -28.77 23.50
N ALA A 722 22.31 -29.91 23.45
CA ALA A 722 23.73 -29.94 23.15
C ALA A 722 24.03 -29.45 21.73
N GLN A 723 23.17 -29.77 20.75
CA GLN A 723 23.35 -29.35 19.35
C GLN A 723 23.01 -27.88 19.12
N LEU A 724 21.98 -27.35 19.80
CA LEU A 724 21.67 -25.92 19.79
C LEU A 724 22.79 -25.11 20.45
N LEU A 725 23.26 -25.53 21.62
CA LEU A 725 24.39 -24.90 22.32
C LEU A 725 25.67 -24.95 21.50
N LYS A 726 25.95 -26.04 20.78
CA LYS A 726 27.09 -26.12 19.84
C LYS A 726 26.95 -25.13 18.68
N THR A 727 25.74 -24.95 18.15
CA THR A 727 25.47 -24.02 17.03
C THR A 727 25.61 -22.55 17.46
N ILE A 728 25.10 -22.22 18.65
CA ILE A 728 25.23 -20.89 19.28
C ILE A 728 26.66 -20.65 19.76
N GLY A 729 27.30 -21.65 20.36
CA GLY A 729 28.69 -21.60 20.85
C GLY A 729 29.73 -21.56 19.74
N GLY A 730 29.39 -22.01 18.52
CA GLY A 730 30.23 -21.84 17.33
C GLY A 730 30.24 -20.41 16.76
N PHE A 731 29.32 -19.55 17.19
CA PHE A 731 29.21 -18.18 16.66
C PHE A 731 30.48 -17.33 16.86
N PRO A 732 31.08 -17.23 18.07
CA PRO A 732 32.30 -16.45 18.29
C PRO A 732 33.42 -16.81 17.30
N LYS A 733 33.61 -18.10 17.05
CA LYS A 733 34.61 -18.58 16.11
C LYS A 733 34.29 -18.16 14.66
N SER A 734 33.04 -18.34 14.22
CA SER A 734 32.60 -17.93 12.88
C SER A 734 32.58 -16.41 12.67
N PHE A 735 32.28 -15.65 13.72
CA PHE A 735 32.21 -14.19 13.67
C PHE A 735 33.61 -13.59 13.48
N ILE A 736 34.60 -14.17 14.16
CA ILE A 736 36.01 -13.80 14.08
C ILE A 736 36.69 -14.38 12.82
N SER A 737 36.27 -15.52 12.28
CA SER A 737 36.84 -16.08 11.04
C SER A 737 36.17 -15.47 9.79
N CYS A 738 36.79 -14.49 9.15
CA CYS A 738 36.40 -14.09 7.79
C CYS A 738 37.06 -15.01 6.75
N HIS A 739 36.26 -15.71 5.95
CA HIS A 739 36.71 -16.47 4.78
C HIS A 739 36.89 -15.53 3.57
N LEU A 740 37.83 -14.59 3.64
CA LEU A 740 38.24 -13.79 2.47
C LEU A 740 39.72 -14.01 2.12
N PRO A 741 40.11 -13.86 0.84
CA PRO A 741 41.47 -14.11 0.38
C PRO A 741 42.46 -13.14 1.04
N VAL A 742 43.65 -13.64 1.35
CA VAL A 742 44.67 -13.06 2.25
C VAL A 742 45.32 -11.76 1.71
N ASP A 743 45.01 -11.31 0.49
CA ASP A 743 45.80 -10.29 -0.23
C ASP A 743 45.17 -8.89 -0.36
N SER A 744 44.02 -8.58 0.26
CA SER A 744 43.49 -7.20 0.30
C SER A 744 43.55 -6.59 1.70
N LEU A 745 44.23 -5.43 1.84
CA LEU A 745 44.08 -4.55 3.02
C LEU A 745 42.59 -4.16 3.13
N LEU A 746 41.84 -4.90 3.95
CA LEU A 746 40.42 -4.66 4.20
C LEU A 746 40.26 -3.51 5.19
N THR A 747 40.04 -2.30 4.68
CA THR A 747 39.53 -1.17 5.46
C THR A 747 38.03 -1.35 5.73
N TYR A 748 37.56 -0.95 6.90
CA TYR A 748 36.14 -1.01 7.30
C TYR A 748 35.66 0.35 7.79
N ASP A 749 34.35 0.58 7.77
CA ASP A 749 33.73 1.84 8.18
C ASP A 749 32.76 1.70 9.38
N ASP A 750 32.12 2.81 9.77
CA ASP A 750 31.17 2.82 10.88
C ASP A 750 29.89 2.00 10.59
N ASP A 751 29.49 1.83 9.33
CA ASP A 751 28.31 1.03 8.94
C ASP A 751 28.62 -0.48 9.11
N ASP A 752 29.84 -0.90 8.74
CA ASP A 752 30.36 -2.25 9.03
C ASP A 752 30.36 -2.53 10.55
N LEU A 753 30.86 -1.58 11.36
CA LEU A 753 30.85 -1.70 12.83
C LEU A 753 29.43 -1.79 13.39
N ALA A 754 28.49 -1.02 12.84
CA ALA A 754 27.09 -1.07 13.25
C ALA A 754 26.45 -2.42 12.90
N ALA A 755 26.75 -2.97 11.72
CA ALA A 755 26.29 -4.29 11.30
C ALA A 755 26.83 -5.39 12.23
N TRP A 756 28.15 -5.44 12.46
CA TRP A 756 28.81 -6.38 13.37
C TRP A 756 28.29 -6.25 14.81
N GLY A 757 28.10 -5.02 15.29
CA GLY A 757 27.53 -4.75 16.60
C GLY A 757 26.08 -5.22 16.73
N SER A 758 25.27 -5.10 15.68
CA SER A 758 23.90 -5.61 15.67
C SER A 758 23.87 -7.14 15.72
N GLU A 759 24.77 -7.80 14.99
CA GLU A 759 24.87 -9.25 14.93
C GLU A 759 25.30 -9.84 16.28
N ALA A 760 26.37 -9.30 16.87
CA ALA A 760 26.86 -9.72 18.19
C ALA A 760 25.80 -9.52 19.29
N LYS A 761 25.05 -8.41 19.28
CA LYS A 761 23.95 -8.16 20.22
C LYS A 761 22.79 -9.14 20.08
N ARG A 762 22.46 -9.56 18.84
CA ARG A 762 21.43 -10.59 18.62
C ARG A 762 21.88 -11.93 19.20
N TRP A 763 23.14 -12.30 18.95
CA TRP A 763 23.73 -13.53 19.50
C TRP A 763 23.76 -13.54 21.03
N THR A 764 24.26 -12.49 21.69
CA THR A 764 24.35 -12.47 23.16
C THR A 764 22.99 -12.57 23.83
N ARG A 765 21.98 -11.89 23.27
CA ARG A 765 20.60 -12.01 23.74
C ARG A 765 20.08 -13.45 23.68
N VAL A 766 20.31 -14.15 22.57
CA VAL A 766 19.87 -15.55 22.41
C VAL A 766 20.67 -16.49 23.32
N LEU A 767 21.98 -16.26 23.46
CA LEU A 767 22.83 -17.02 24.37
C LEU A 767 22.28 -17.04 25.80
N PHE A 768 22.00 -15.87 26.39
CA PHE A 768 21.46 -15.76 27.75
C PHE A 768 19.95 -16.08 27.88
N LEU A 769 19.27 -16.33 26.76
CA LEU A 769 17.95 -16.95 26.76
C LEU A 769 18.04 -18.47 26.91
N VAL A 770 19.02 -19.10 26.27
CA VAL A 770 19.18 -20.57 26.21
C VAL A 770 19.92 -21.14 27.43
N ILE A 771 20.90 -20.43 27.99
CA ILE A 771 21.69 -20.95 29.12
C ILE A 771 20.82 -21.28 30.35
N GLU A 772 21.01 -22.50 30.89
CA GLU A 772 20.41 -23.00 32.14
C GLU A 772 21.44 -23.41 33.19
N GLU A 773 22.57 -23.96 32.74
CA GLU A 773 23.67 -24.43 33.57
C GLU A 773 24.94 -23.62 33.32
N GLU A 774 25.75 -23.50 34.36
CA GLU A 774 27.00 -22.76 34.33
C GLU A 774 28.04 -23.39 33.39
N GLU A 775 27.99 -24.72 33.23
CA GLU A 775 28.90 -25.50 32.38
C GLU A 775 28.73 -25.16 30.89
N HIS A 776 27.54 -24.72 30.49
CA HIS A 776 27.25 -24.32 29.09
C HIS A 776 28.04 -23.09 28.64
N LEU A 777 28.57 -22.30 29.58
CA LEU A 777 29.38 -21.12 29.32
C LEU A 777 30.87 -21.44 29.17
N ASP A 778 31.33 -22.59 29.65
CA ASP A 778 32.77 -22.92 29.69
C ASP A 778 33.44 -22.91 28.29
N PRO A 779 32.81 -23.39 27.20
CA PRO A 779 33.40 -23.29 25.86
C PRO A 779 33.58 -21.84 25.38
N ILE A 780 32.67 -20.94 25.76
CA ILE A 780 32.72 -19.52 25.39
C ILE A 780 33.78 -18.80 26.23
N ILE A 781 33.84 -19.11 27.53
CA ILE A 781 34.86 -18.58 28.44
C ILE A 781 36.25 -19.01 27.97
N ALA A 782 36.45 -20.30 27.67
CA ALA A 782 37.70 -20.83 27.14
C ALA A 782 38.09 -20.13 25.82
N PHE A 783 37.14 -19.97 24.90
CA PHE A 783 37.38 -19.23 23.65
C PHE A 783 37.88 -17.80 23.90
N ILE A 784 37.25 -17.06 24.82
CA ILE A 784 37.62 -15.68 25.13
C ILE A 784 39.00 -15.62 25.82
N GLN A 785 39.34 -16.59 26.68
CA GLN A 785 40.66 -16.68 27.33
C GLN A 785 41.78 -16.96 26.31
N ASP A 786 41.60 -18.02 25.51
CA ASP A 786 42.60 -18.49 24.56
C ASP A 786 42.83 -17.45 23.47
N HIS A 787 41.75 -16.93 22.86
CA HIS A 787 41.86 -16.00 21.74
C HIS A 787 42.11 -14.56 22.20
N GLY A 788 41.62 -14.15 23.37
CA GLY A 788 41.74 -12.77 23.83
C GLY A 788 43.17 -12.32 24.06
N SER A 789 44.01 -13.21 24.64
CA SER A 789 45.42 -12.91 24.90
C SER A 789 46.26 -12.83 23.63
N ASP A 790 45.94 -13.64 22.61
CA ASP A 790 46.63 -13.63 21.32
C ASP A 790 46.21 -12.44 20.45
N VAL A 791 44.92 -12.13 20.40
CA VAL A 791 44.37 -11.01 19.62
C VAL A 791 44.91 -9.66 20.11
N CYS A 792 45.10 -9.49 21.41
CA CYS A 792 45.68 -8.25 21.95
C CYS A 792 47.17 -8.09 21.63
N LYS A 793 47.87 -9.16 21.20
CA LYS A 793 49.30 -9.17 20.86
C LYS A 793 49.56 -9.10 19.34
N GLN A 794 48.60 -9.49 18.51
CA GLN A 794 48.71 -9.50 17.06
C GLN A 794 48.40 -8.12 16.45
N ASN A 795 49.41 -7.46 15.87
CA ASN A 795 49.25 -6.17 15.18
C ASN A 795 48.98 -6.28 13.66
N ASN A 796 48.93 -7.50 13.10
CA ASN A 796 48.99 -7.69 11.64
C ASN A 796 47.63 -7.71 10.92
N LEU A 797 46.51 -7.88 11.63
CA LEU A 797 45.16 -7.93 11.05
C LEU A 797 44.26 -6.87 11.72
N GLU A 798 43.98 -5.75 11.03
CA GLU A 798 43.30 -4.59 11.63
C GLU A 798 41.86 -4.86 12.10
N TRP A 799 41.13 -5.77 11.46
CA TRP A 799 39.72 -6.06 11.74
C TRP A 799 39.49 -7.10 12.85
N LEU A 800 40.47 -7.98 13.10
CA LEU A 800 40.36 -9.11 14.04
C LEU A 800 40.16 -8.64 15.50
N PRO A 801 40.95 -7.69 16.03
CA PRO A 801 40.74 -7.17 17.39
C PRO A 801 39.43 -6.40 17.53
N VAL A 802 39.00 -5.67 16.49
CA VAL A 802 37.76 -4.89 16.55
C VAL A 802 36.54 -5.80 16.67
N LYS A 803 36.47 -6.87 15.88
CA LYS A 803 35.40 -7.87 16.04
C LYS A 803 35.42 -8.53 17.42
N PHE A 804 36.60 -8.88 17.93
CA PHE A 804 36.73 -9.41 19.29
C PHE A 804 36.20 -8.43 20.35
N PHE A 805 36.53 -7.14 20.24
CA PHE A 805 36.04 -6.10 21.14
C PHE A 805 34.53 -5.85 21.04
N ILE A 806 33.95 -5.93 19.84
CA ILE A 806 32.50 -5.86 19.64
C ILE A 806 31.80 -7.03 20.33
N LEU A 807 32.35 -8.24 20.19
CA LEU A 807 31.84 -9.44 20.86
C LEU A 807 31.88 -9.27 22.39
N LEU A 808 33.03 -8.84 22.93
CA LEU A 808 33.22 -8.63 24.37
C LEU A 808 32.30 -7.53 24.92
N SER A 809 32.23 -6.38 24.25
CA SER A 809 31.34 -5.28 24.61
C SER A 809 29.87 -5.70 24.59
N SER A 810 29.46 -6.51 23.59
CA SER A 810 28.08 -6.98 23.49
C SER A 810 27.72 -7.95 24.62
N LEU A 811 28.66 -8.78 25.07
CA LEU A 811 28.49 -9.67 26.22
C LEU A 811 28.32 -8.88 27.51
N VAL A 812 29.22 -7.93 27.77
CA VAL A 812 29.17 -7.06 28.95
C VAL A 812 27.88 -6.24 29.00
N GLN A 813 27.46 -5.68 27.86
CA GLN A 813 26.20 -4.93 27.76
C GLN A 813 24.99 -5.79 28.09
N GLU A 814 24.92 -7.03 27.58
CA GLU A 814 23.80 -7.92 27.87
C GLU A 814 23.80 -8.38 29.33
N LEU A 815 24.98 -8.67 29.91
CA LEU A 815 25.13 -8.96 31.34
C LEU A 815 24.65 -7.81 32.23
N GLN A 816 24.94 -6.55 31.85
CA GLN A 816 24.43 -5.37 32.55
C GLN A 816 22.90 -5.28 32.48
N VAL A 817 22.31 -5.51 31.32
CA VAL A 817 20.84 -5.51 31.15
C VAL A 817 20.20 -6.58 32.02
N ILE A 818 20.80 -7.77 32.10
CA ILE A 818 20.31 -8.86 32.96
C ILE A 818 20.35 -8.43 34.43
N LYS A 819 21.48 -7.87 34.90
CA LYS A 819 21.63 -7.38 36.28
C LYS A 819 20.57 -6.34 36.64
N ASP A 820 20.36 -5.35 35.76
CA ASP A 820 19.39 -4.26 36.00
C ASP A 820 17.94 -4.81 36.03
N ARG A 821 17.58 -5.70 35.10
CA ARG A 821 16.23 -6.31 35.02
C ARG A 821 15.92 -7.25 36.17
N THR A 822 16.89 -8.03 36.63
CA THR A 822 16.74 -8.88 37.81
C THR A 822 16.44 -8.00 39.03
N ALA A 823 17.17 -6.90 39.23
CA ALA A 823 16.92 -5.95 40.32
C ALA A 823 15.50 -5.34 40.29
N ASP A 824 15.03 -4.89 39.14
CA ASP A 824 13.67 -4.34 38.95
C ASP A 824 12.57 -5.38 39.25
N CYS A 825 12.77 -6.62 38.79
CA CYS A 825 11.83 -7.72 39.00
C CYS A 825 11.68 -8.02 40.50
N HIS A 826 12.79 -7.99 41.24
CA HIS A 826 12.78 -8.17 42.70
C HIS A 826 12.06 -7.03 43.41
N LEU A 827 12.30 -5.76 43.05
CA LEU A 827 11.59 -4.62 43.64
C LEU A 827 10.07 -4.74 43.42
N THR A 828 9.67 -5.09 42.19
CA THR A 828 8.27 -5.29 41.83
C THR A 828 7.64 -6.48 42.57
N ARG A 829 8.39 -7.57 42.77
CA ARG A 829 7.94 -8.73 43.55
C ARG A 829 7.81 -8.40 45.03
N ARG A 830 8.78 -7.66 45.59
CA ARG A 830 8.82 -7.21 46.99
C ARG A 830 7.62 -6.33 47.33
N MET A 831 7.31 -5.35 46.48
CA MET A 831 6.13 -4.48 46.62
C MET A 831 4.81 -5.26 46.50
N LYS A 832 4.74 -6.34 45.73
CA LYS A 832 3.55 -7.22 45.65
C LYS A 832 3.40 -8.12 46.88
N THR A 833 4.52 -8.56 47.47
CA THR A 833 4.52 -9.40 48.69
C THR A 833 4.30 -8.62 49.99
N GLU A 834 4.39 -7.28 50.01
CA GLU A 834 4.03 -6.49 51.21
C GLU A 834 2.53 -6.51 51.53
N THR A 835 1.70 -7.20 50.73
CA THR A 835 0.28 -7.46 51.03
C THR A 835 0.00 -8.88 51.55
N GLU A 836 1.01 -9.76 51.66
CA GLU A 836 0.86 -11.14 52.17
C GLU A 836 2.03 -11.52 53.13
N ILE A 837 1.71 -12.29 54.18
CA ILE A 837 2.55 -12.54 55.37
C ILE A 837 3.95 -13.11 55.01
N PRO A 838 5.04 -12.75 55.74
CA PRO A 838 6.39 -13.17 55.39
C PRO A 838 6.63 -14.65 55.73
N GLY A 839 6.84 -15.47 54.71
CA GLY A 839 7.19 -16.89 54.84
C GLY A 839 8.09 -17.38 53.71
N MET A 840 9.40 -17.37 53.97
CA MET A 840 10.46 -18.24 53.44
C MET A 840 10.32 -18.80 52.01
N VAL A 841 10.89 -18.10 51.01
CA VAL A 841 11.43 -18.73 49.78
C VAL A 841 12.63 -17.90 49.30
N ASP A 842 13.85 -18.30 49.67
CA ASP A 842 15.06 -17.89 48.95
C ASP A 842 14.99 -18.50 47.54
N SER A 843 14.93 -17.66 46.50
CA SER A 843 14.73 -18.12 45.13
C SER A 843 16.03 -18.71 44.53
N PRO A 844 16.04 -19.98 44.08
CA PRO A 844 17.25 -20.63 43.53
C PRO A 844 17.77 -20.05 42.19
N SER A 845 16.99 -19.19 41.50
CA SER A 845 17.43 -18.54 40.26
C SER A 845 18.50 -17.47 40.49
N PHE A 846 18.44 -16.72 41.60
CA PHE A 846 19.36 -15.63 41.89
C PHE A 846 20.79 -16.13 42.16
N VAL A 847 20.91 -17.25 42.88
CA VAL A 847 22.21 -17.86 43.21
C VAL A 847 22.95 -18.29 41.94
N LYS A 848 22.24 -18.85 40.94
CA LYS A 848 22.83 -19.22 39.64
C LYS A 848 23.31 -18.00 38.85
N GLU A 849 22.55 -16.89 38.85
CA GLU A 849 22.93 -15.66 38.15
C GLU A 849 24.16 -14.99 38.76
N THR A 850 24.28 -14.98 40.09
CA THR A 850 25.45 -14.43 40.78
C THR A 850 26.75 -15.18 40.46
N ILE A 851 26.68 -16.50 40.29
CA ILE A 851 27.84 -17.33 39.94
C ILE A 851 28.31 -17.03 38.50
N ILE A 852 27.37 -16.88 37.56
CA ILE A 852 27.68 -16.48 36.18
C ILE A 852 28.38 -15.12 36.16
N PHE A 853 27.89 -14.15 36.94
CA PHE A 853 28.51 -12.83 37.04
C PHE A 853 29.93 -12.91 37.61
N GLU A 854 30.17 -13.78 38.61
CA GLU A 854 31.49 -13.98 39.20
C GLU A 854 32.47 -14.61 38.20
N LYS A 855 32.06 -15.65 37.47
CA LYS A 855 32.89 -16.28 36.40
C LYS A 855 33.31 -15.27 35.34
N PHE A 856 32.36 -14.50 34.79
CA PHE A 856 32.67 -13.47 33.80
C PHE A 856 33.52 -12.34 34.37
N THR A 857 33.31 -11.95 35.63
CA THR A 857 34.15 -10.93 36.28
C THR A 857 35.60 -11.39 36.41
N LYS A 858 35.84 -12.64 36.85
CA LYS A 858 37.19 -13.23 36.91
C LYS A 858 37.85 -13.29 35.53
N LEU A 859 37.11 -13.73 34.51
CA LEU A 859 37.55 -13.74 33.11
C LEU A 859 37.98 -12.34 32.64
N LEU A 860 37.11 -11.35 32.82
CA LEU A 860 37.35 -10.00 32.33
C LEU A 860 38.50 -9.31 33.06
N ILE A 861 38.66 -9.53 34.37
CA ILE A 861 39.81 -9.07 35.15
C ILE A 861 41.11 -9.64 34.58
N SER A 862 41.13 -10.93 34.22
CA SER A 862 42.33 -11.57 33.66
C SER A 862 42.78 -10.98 32.30
N LEU A 863 41.83 -10.44 31.52
CA LEU A 863 42.08 -9.82 30.21
C LEU A 863 42.34 -8.31 30.28
N LEU A 864 42.02 -7.67 31.41
CA LEU A 864 42.01 -6.22 31.54
C LEU A 864 43.38 -5.58 31.26
N ALA A 865 44.47 -6.24 31.69
CA ALA A 865 45.82 -5.75 31.43
C ALA A 865 46.18 -5.71 29.94
N GLU A 866 45.83 -6.77 29.20
CA GLU A 866 46.07 -6.89 27.75
C GLU A 866 45.21 -5.87 26.97
N LEU A 867 43.95 -5.67 27.38
CA LEU A 867 43.08 -4.64 26.80
C LEU A 867 43.66 -3.23 26.97
N VAL A 868 44.27 -2.93 28.14
CA VAL A 868 44.93 -1.64 28.38
C VAL A 868 46.16 -1.46 27.48
N LEU A 869 46.98 -2.49 27.32
CA LEU A 869 48.17 -2.43 26.45
C LEU A 869 47.78 -2.18 25.00
N TYR A 870 46.78 -2.91 24.50
CA TYR A 870 46.27 -2.72 23.15
C TYR A 870 45.63 -1.34 22.98
N ALA A 871 44.79 -0.89 23.92
CA ALA A 871 44.16 0.42 23.85
C ALA A 871 45.23 1.53 23.75
N LYS A 872 46.31 1.46 24.55
CA LYS A 872 47.43 2.41 24.48
C LYS A 872 48.13 2.39 23.12
N SER A 873 48.35 1.22 22.54
CA SER A 873 48.94 1.07 21.20
C SER A 873 48.07 1.69 20.11
N SER A 874 46.78 1.33 20.09
CA SER A 874 45.82 1.83 19.09
C SER A 874 45.57 3.34 19.20
N CYS A 875 45.66 3.93 20.39
CA CYS A 875 45.48 5.37 20.61
C CYS A 875 46.60 6.25 20.03
N SER A 876 47.68 5.67 19.49
CA SER A 876 48.76 6.45 18.87
C SER A 876 48.26 7.38 17.76
N ILE A 877 47.22 6.97 17.02
CA ILE A 877 46.60 7.74 15.93
C ILE A 877 46.06 9.11 16.39
N PHE A 878 45.59 9.22 17.63
CA PHE A 878 45.10 10.50 18.17
C PHE A 878 46.22 11.52 18.41
N TRP A 879 47.48 11.05 18.49
CA TRP A 879 48.63 11.86 18.87
C TRP A 879 49.66 12.00 17.75
N SER A 880 49.59 11.18 16.70
CA SER A 880 50.48 11.24 15.55
C SER A 880 50.09 12.36 14.59
N THR A 881 51.06 13.13 14.09
CA THR A 881 50.84 14.05 12.97
C THR A 881 50.67 13.26 11.68
N VAL A 882 49.43 13.11 11.22
CA VAL A 882 49.14 12.44 9.94
C VAL A 882 49.51 13.40 8.81
N VAL A 883 50.47 13.00 7.96
CA VAL A 883 50.77 13.75 6.73
C VAL A 883 49.61 13.55 5.78
N ALA A 884 49.01 14.64 5.30
CA ALA A 884 47.94 14.61 4.33
C ALA A 884 48.49 14.08 2.99
N GLU A 885 48.43 12.77 2.78
CA GLU A 885 48.41 12.24 1.42
C GLU A 885 46.98 12.40 0.90
N ASP A 886 46.86 12.98 -0.29
CA ASP A 886 45.60 13.18 -1.02
C ASP A 886 44.98 11.81 -1.40
N GLY A 887 44.46 11.10 -0.41
CA GLY A 887 43.70 9.88 -0.60
C GLY A 887 42.30 10.20 -1.10
N ILE A 888 41.85 9.44 -2.10
CA ILE A 888 40.50 9.54 -2.66
C ILE A 888 39.48 9.35 -1.51
N LEU A 889 38.76 10.41 -1.17
CA LEU A 889 37.65 10.37 -0.23
C LEU A 889 36.59 9.38 -0.76
N PRO A 890 36.10 8.42 0.04
CA PRO A 890 35.06 7.50 -0.41
C PRO A 890 33.84 8.28 -0.93
N GLY A 891 33.27 7.83 -2.06
CA GLY A 891 32.23 8.54 -2.82
C GLY A 891 30.95 8.87 -2.06
N SER A 892 30.76 8.30 -0.86
CA SER A 892 29.65 8.57 0.07
C SER A 892 29.73 9.92 0.79
N ILE A 893 30.89 10.60 0.76
CA ILE A 893 31.15 11.87 1.47
C ILE A 893 30.47 13.09 0.82
N THR A 894 29.90 12.95 -0.38
CA THR A 894 29.34 14.07 -1.15
C THR A 894 27.84 14.34 -0.94
N GLY A 895 27.11 13.52 -0.15
CA GLY A 895 25.65 13.47 -0.29
C GLY A 895 24.73 13.71 0.92
N ARG A 896 25.12 13.44 2.19
CA ARG A 896 24.18 13.55 3.33
C ARG A 896 24.78 14.20 4.57
N LEU A 897 24.04 15.15 5.15
CA LEU A 897 24.44 15.92 6.33
C LEU A 897 24.04 15.15 7.61
N GLY A 898 25.02 14.72 8.41
CA GLY A 898 24.87 14.52 9.87
C GLY A 898 24.85 13.07 10.38
N GLY A 899 26.03 12.49 10.62
CA GLY A 899 26.24 11.28 11.40
C GLY A 899 27.74 10.99 11.63
N PRO A 900 28.13 10.23 12.68
CA PRO A 900 29.50 9.77 12.85
C PRO A 900 29.95 8.85 11.70
N SER A 901 29.00 8.21 10.99
CA SER A 901 29.25 7.20 9.95
C SER A 901 29.83 7.68 8.63
N GLN A 902 30.12 8.97 8.49
CA GLN A 902 30.70 9.55 7.29
C GLN A 902 31.89 10.43 7.67
N ARG A 903 32.89 9.80 8.31
CA ARG A 903 34.13 10.46 8.72
C ARG A 903 34.82 11.02 7.47
N ARG A 904 35.26 12.27 7.53
CA ARG A 904 36.04 12.91 6.44
C ARG A 904 37.52 12.51 6.52
N LEU A 905 37.77 11.21 6.51
CA LEU A 905 39.10 10.60 6.62
C LEU A 905 39.31 9.63 5.45
N SER A 906 40.57 9.39 5.08
CA SER A 906 40.91 8.29 4.17
C SER A 906 40.52 6.94 4.81
N SER A 907 40.30 5.92 4.00
CA SER A 907 39.85 4.60 4.48
C SER A 907 40.79 3.98 5.51
N SER A 908 42.11 4.13 5.33
CA SER A 908 43.13 3.65 6.28
C SER A 908 43.09 4.40 7.61
N VAL A 909 43.09 5.74 7.58
CA VAL A 909 43.03 6.58 8.79
C VAL A 909 41.70 6.38 9.52
N GLY A 910 40.59 6.26 8.79
CA GLY A 910 39.28 5.93 9.34
C GLY A 910 39.29 4.59 10.10
N THR A 911 39.87 3.55 9.49
CA THR A 911 39.97 2.21 10.08
C THR A 911 40.75 2.24 11.41
N SER A 912 41.93 2.88 11.44
CA SER A 912 42.75 3.02 12.66
C SER A 912 42.05 3.85 13.75
N VAL A 913 41.32 4.91 13.37
CA VAL A 913 40.52 5.70 14.32
C VAL A 913 39.41 4.85 14.93
N LEU A 914 38.68 4.08 14.12
CA LEU A 914 37.62 3.20 14.60
C LEU A 914 38.15 2.09 15.52
N GLN A 915 39.34 1.57 15.24
CA GLN A 915 40.04 0.61 16.09
C GLN A 915 40.33 1.21 17.47
N ALA A 916 40.87 2.44 17.52
CA ALA A 916 41.17 3.14 18.77
C ALA A 916 39.91 3.52 19.57
N VAL A 917 38.86 3.99 18.89
CA VAL A 917 37.58 4.32 19.52
C VAL A 917 36.91 3.06 20.11
N THR A 918 36.90 1.95 19.35
CA THR A 918 36.26 0.70 19.78
C THR A 918 37.02 0.03 20.92
N SER A 919 38.36 0.07 20.91
CA SER A 919 39.19 -0.47 22.00
C SER A 919 38.93 0.28 23.30
N LEU A 920 38.89 1.62 23.26
CA LEU A 920 38.60 2.46 24.42
C LEU A 920 37.18 2.28 24.97
N LYS A 921 36.17 2.22 24.11
CA LYS A 921 34.77 1.94 24.51
C LYS A 921 34.65 0.58 25.21
N THR A 922 35.35 -0.43 24.67
CA THR A 922 35.36 -1.78 25.24
C THR A 922 36.08 -1.79 26.58
N LEU A 923 37.25 -1.15 26.67
CA LEU A 923 38.00 -1.03 27.93
C LEU A 923 37.18 -0.33 29.03
N ALA A 924 36.46 0.75 28.69
CA ALA A 924 35.62 1.48 29.63
C ALA A 924 34.45 0.62 30.13
N SER A 925 33.72 -0.05 29.23
CA SER A 925 32.58 -0.89 29.60
C SER A 925 33.00 -2.12 30.43
N VAL A 926 34.12 -2.77 30.07
CA VAL A 926 34.69 -3.89 30.84
C VAL A 926 35.16 -3.42 32.22
N THR A 927 35.85 -2.28 32.30
CA THR A 927 36.29 -1.70 33.58
C THR A 927 35.10 -1.40 34.49
N ARG A 928 34.02 -0.82 33.93
CA ARG A 928 32.78 -0.58 34.65
C ARG A 928 32.18 -1.85 35.21
N TRP A 929 32.04 -2.90 34.40
CA TRP A 929 31.50 -4.17 34.85
C TRP A 929 32.33 -4.79 35.97
N CYS A 930 33.65 -4.81 35.81
CA CYS A 930 34.54 -5.41 36.80
C CYS A 930 34.52 -4.62 38.12
N ALA A 931 34.52 -3.29 38.06
CA ALA A 931 34.48 -2.44 39.25
C ALA A 931 33.19 -2.58 40.07
N GLN A 932 32.07 -2.94 39.44
CA GLN A 932 30.79 -3.15 40.13
C GLN A 932 30.66 -4.53 40.79
N ASN A 933 31.50 -5.51 40.43
CA ASN A 933 31.31 -6.92 40.80
C ASN A 933 32.57 -7.56 41.45
N GLY A 934 33.71 -6.86 41.48
CA GLY A 934 34.94 -7.36 42.11
C GLY A 934 35.96 -6.25 42.39
N THR A 935 36.96 -6.56 43.21
CA THR A 935 38.06 -5.65 43.56
C THR A 935 39.39 -6.33 43.27
N ASP A 936 40.15 -5.77 42.33
CA ASP A 936 41.47 -6.27 41.90
C ASP A 936 42.41 -5.10 41.54
N ALA A 937 43.72 -5.29 41.69
CA ALA A 937 44.72 -4.26 41.40
C ALA A 937 44.74 -3.82 39.92
N SER A 938 44.35 -4.69 38.99
CA SER A 938 44.22 -4.42 37.55
C SER A 938 43.18 -3.34 37.23
N LEU A 939 42.15 -3.17 38.08
CA LEU A 939 41.15 -2.10 37.94
C LEU A 939 41.78 -0.71 38.11
N ASN A 940 42.71 -0.56 39.05
CA ASN A 940 43.41 0.71 39.24
C ASN A 940 44.25 1.05 37.99
N PHE A 941 44.85 0.04 37.36
CA PHE A 941 45.63 0.21 36.14
C PHE A 941 44.76 0.65 34.95
N SER A 942 43.58 0.06 34.76
CA SER A 942 42.66 0.46 33.70
C SER A 942 42.04 1.84 33.94
N LEU A 943 41.59 2.13 35.17
CA LEU A 943 41.05 3.44 35.56
C LEU A 943 42.08 4.55 35.37
N THR A 944 43.35 4.30 35.76
CA THR A 944 44.45 5.25 35.51
C THR A 944 44.64 5.50 34.02
N CYS A 945 44.59 4.44 33.19
CA CYS A 945 44.73 4.58 31.75
C CYS A 945 43.59 5.43 31.14
N LEU A 946 42.35 5.20 31.54
CA LEU A 946 41.18 5.94 31.06
C LEU A 946 41.24 7.41 31.49
N TRP A 947 41.57 7.71 32.74
CA TRP A 947 41.74 9.09 33.20
C TRP A 947 42.90 9.82 32.52
N ASN A 948 44.03 9.13 32.29
CA ASN A 948 45.16 9.69 31.54
C ASN A 948 44.77 10.01 30.10
N PHE A 949 43.99 9.15 29.45
CA PHE A 949 43.44 9.44 28.12
C PHE A 949 42.54 10.68 28.16
N CYS A 950 41.60 10.75 29.10
CA CYS A 950 40.71 11.89 29.29
C CYS A 950 41.49 13.21 29.44
N TRP A 951 42.51 13.23 30.33
CA TRP A 951 43.39 14.39 30.52
C TRP A 951 44.16 14.76 29.25
N LYS A 952 44.65 13.78 28.50
CA LYS A 952 45.40 14.01 27.27
C LYS A 952 44.53 14.59 26.16
N VAL A 953 43.28 14.13 26.02
CA VAL A 953 42.32 14.70 25.05
C VAL A 953 42.05 16.17 25.35
N ILE A 954 41.72 16.51 26.60
CA ILE A 954 41.34 17.89 26.94
C ILE A 954 42.53 18.87 26.93
N THR A 955 43.77 18.38 27.12
CA THR A 955 44.98 19.22 27.08
C THR A 955 45.59 19.37 25.68
N SER A 956 45.27 18.46 24.75
CA SER A 956 45.73 18.54 23.36
C SER A 956 45.03 19.70 22.62
N SER A 957 45.79 20.76 22.29
CA SER A 957 45.25 22.03 21.75
C SER A 957 45.78 22.42 20.38
N THR A 958 46.59 21.57 19.73
CA THR A 958 47.27 21.90 18.47
C THR A 958 46.73 21.09 17.29
N PHE A 959 45.75 21.66 16.58
CA PHE A 959 45.20 21.10 15.34
C PHE A 959 45.56 22.00 14.16
N LYS A 960 46.21 21.45 13.13
CA LYS A 960 46.76 22.22 12.00
C LYS A 960 45.99 21.96 10.70
N SER A 961 45.27 20.84 10.58
CA SER A 961 44.49 20.46 9.40
C SER A 961 43.01 20.12 9.70
N GLU A 962 42.17 20.00 8.65
CA GLU A 962 40.81 19.46 8.77
C GLU A 962 40.84 17.99 9.24
N THR A 963 41.80 17.20 8.75
CA THR A 963 42.04 15.80 9.17
C THR A 963 42.37 15.71 10.67
N ASP A 964 43.25 16.56 11.19
CA ASP A 964 43.56 16.60 12.63
C ASP A 964 42.33 16.96 13.47
N SER A 965 41.51 17.87 12.95
CA SER A 965 40.27 18.31 13.62
C SER A 965 39.21 17.20 13.62
N GLU A 966 39.17 16.38 12.57
CA GLU A 966 38.27 15.22 12.46
C GLU A 966 38.72 14.05 13.36
N ILE A 967 40.04 13.80 13.45
CA ILE A 967 40.62 12.84 14.43
C ILE A 967 40.31 13.31 15.86
N CYS A 968 40.36 14.62 16.12
CA CYS A 968 40.00 15.18 17.42
C CYS A 968 38.52 14.95 17.75
N ILE A 969 37.59 15.11 16.80
CA ILE A 969 36.17 14.77 17.00
C ILE A 969 36.01 13.30 17.39
N ALA A 970 36.76 12.40 16.76
CA ALA A 970 36.74 10.97 17.12
C ALA A 970 37.32 10.70 18.51
N ALA A 971 38.34 11.46 18.93
CA ALA A 971 38.85 11.40 20.31
C ALA A 971 37.78 11.86 21.32
N TYR A 972 37.01 12.91 21.01
CA TYR A 972 35.88 13.37 21.82
C TYR A 972 34.71 12.37 21.84
N GLU A 973 34.49 11.63 20.76
CA GLU A 973 33.56 10.50 20.75
C GLU A 973 33.99 9.45 21.78
N ALA A 974 35.23 8.94 21.70
CA ALA A 974 35.73 7.96 22.67
C ALA A 974 35.67 8.51 24.10
N PHE A 975 36.08 9.76 24.30
CA PHE A 975 36.02 10.48 25.56
C PHE A 975 34.61 10.53 26.17
N ALA A 976 33.58 10.82 25.37
CA ALA A 976 32.20 10.86 25.83
C ALA A 976 31.72 9.51 26.37
N PHE A 977 32.05 8.41 25.69
CA PHE A 977 31.73 7.06 26.16
C PHE A 977 32.50 6.69 27.44
N ILE A 978 33.80 7.01 27.49
CA ILE A 978 34.63 6.76 28.68
C ILE A 978 34.08 7.50 29.89
N LEU A 979 33.78 8.81 29.77
CA LEU A 979 33.23 9.59 30.87
C LEU A 979 31.90 9.05 31.36
N LYS A 980 31.04 8.61 30.44
CA LYS A 980 29.76 8.01 30.79
C LYS A 980 29.94 6.76 31.66
N ASP A 981 30.88 5.87 31.32
CA ASP A 981 31.13 4.66 32.11
C ASP A 981 31.92 4.94 33.39
N LEU A 982 32.88 5.86 33.36
CA LEU A 982 33.61 6.33 34.55
C LEU A 982 32.68 6.96 35.58
N ALA A 983 31.61 7.63 35.16
CA ALA A 983 30.65 8.24 36.09
C ALA A 983 30.02 7.20 37.03
N PHE A 984 29.78 5.97 36.56
CA PHE A 984 29.25 4.88 37.39
C PHE A 984 30.27 4.29 38.39
N VAL A 985 31.56 4.54 38.17
CA VAL A 985 32.69 4.02 38.97
C VAL A 985 33.40 5.17 39.68
N PHE A 986 32.77 6.35 39.71
CA PHE A 986 33.43 7.57 40.13
C PHE A 986 33.95 7.48 41.58
N SER A 987 33.19 6.83 42.45
CA SER A 987 33.53 6.54 43.86
C SER A 987 34.90 5.87 44.00
N LEU A 988 35.18 4.83 43.21
CA LEU A 988 36.46 4.10 43.19
C LEU A 988 37.59 4.90 42.51
N SER A 989 37.25 5.81 41.59
CA SER A 989 38.22 6.63 40.85
C SER A 989 38.66 7.90 41.59
N LEU A 990 37.99 8.25 42.70
CA LEU A 990 38.22 9.50 43.42
C LEU A 990 39.65 9.60 43.98
N ASP A 991 40.15 8.51 44.56
CA ASP A 991 41.51 8.43 45.12
C ASP A 991 42.60 8.59 44.06
N LEU A 992 42.32 8.20 42.81
CA LEU A 992 43.22 8.32 41.67
C LEU A 992 43.28 9.77 41.16
N LEU A 993 42.13 10.43 41.04
CA LEU A 993 42.03 11.86 40.72
C LEU A 993 42.79 12.74 41.71
N MET A 994 42.70 12.41 43.00
CA MET A 994 43.42 13.12 44.06
C MET A 994 44.94 12.96 43.99
N LYS A 995 45.43 11.80 43.53
CA LYS A 995 46.87 11.55 43.34
C LYS A 995 47.44 12.26 42.11
N THR A 996 46.65 12.42 41.05
CA THR A 996 47.07 13.19 39.86
C THR A 996 47.08 14.70 40.07
N GLY A 997 46.35 15.21 41.07
CA GLY A 997 46.25 16.64 41.39
C GLY A 997 47.28 17.17 42.40
N SER A 998 48.15 16.33 42.96
CA SER A 998 49.05 16.75 44.04
C SER A 998 50.36 17.35 43.54
N SER A 999 50.42 18.68 43.49
CA SER A 999 51.63 19.44 43.80
C SER A 999 51.38 20.44 44.95
N SER A 1000 50.82 19.97 46.07
CA SER A 1000 51.15 20.40 47.44
C SER A 1000 50.23 19.74 48.47
N PRO A 1001 50.74 19.28 49.64
CA PRO A 1001 49.91 18.90 50.77
C PRO A 1001 49.74 20.10 51.73
N LEU A 1002 48.56 20.18 52.35
CA LEU A 1002 48.20 21.03 53.49
C LEU A 1002 48.19 22.55 53.22
N ASP A 1003 47.03 23.07 52.82
CA ASP A 1003 46.51 24.32 53.41
C ASP A 1003 44.98 24.40 53.28
N ALA A 1004 44.37 25.16 54.19
CA ALA A 1004 42.98 25.06 54.65
C ALA A 1004 41.84 25.43 53.67
N ASP A 1005 42.07 25.49 52.36
CA ASP A 1005 41.01 25.66 51.34
C ASP A 1005 41.04 24.50 50.33
N ARG A 1006 40.19 23.49 50.58
CA ARG A 1006 40.03 22.32 49.69
C ARG A 1006 39.40 22.77 48.37
N LYS A 1007 40.22 22.97 47.33
CA LYS A 1007 39.76 23.27 45.96
C LYS A 1007 38.92 22.12 45.39
N PRO A 1008 37.84 22.39 44.64
CA PRO A 1008 37.00 21.33 44.09
C PRO A 1008 37.73 20.51 43.01
N VAL A 1009 37.55 19.20 43.04
CA VAL A 1009 38.38 18.23 42.29
C VAL A 1009 38.17 18.32 40.77
N LEU A 1010 36.94 18.62 40.32
CA LEU A 1010 36.57 18.59 38.89
C LEU A 1010 36.67 19.96 38.20
N ASP A 1011 36.88 21.04 38.94
CA ASP A 1011 36.87 22.41 38.42
C ASP A 1011 37.95 22.65 37.35
N ILE A 1012 39.18 22.19 37.61
CA ILE A 1012 40.31 22.34 36.68
C ILE A 1012 40.07 21.49 35.43
N PHE A 1013 39.53 20.28 35.60
CA PHE A 1013 39.24 19.38 34.50
C PHE A 1013 38.19 19.98 33.56
N LEU A 1014 37.09 20.49 34.12
CA LEU A 1014 36.00 21.07 33.35
C LEU A 1014 36.40 22.37 32.64
N SER A 1015 37.09 23.28 33.34
CA SER A 1015 37.56 24.53 32.73
C SER A 1015 38.49 24.28 31.55
N THR A 1016 39.41 23.31 31.69
CA THR A 1016 40.32 22.88 30.61
C THR A 1016 39.54 22.25 29.44
N PHE A 1017 38.56 21.39 29.73
CA PHE A 1017 37.71 20.75 28.72
C PHE A 1017 36.95 21.77 27.86
N ILE A 1018 36.24 22.71 28.48
CA ILE A 1018 35.44 23.69 27.73
C ILE A 1018 36.35 24.68 26.99
N GLN A 1019 37.45 25.11 27.60
CA GLN A 1019 38.41 25.98 26.92
C GLN A 1019 38.95 25.32 25.64
N ASN A 1020 39.25 24.02 25.67
CA ASN A 1020 39.72 23.30 24.49
C ASN A 1020 38.64 23.19 23.40
N ILE A 1021 37.39 22.86 23.76
CA ILE A 1021 36.28 22.82 22.80
C ILE A 1021 36.05 24.20 22.17
N ASN A 1022 36.06 25.27 22.97
CA ASN A 1022 35.89 26.63 22.45
C ASN A 1022 37.03 27.03 21.50
N ASN A 1023 38.28 26.64 21.80
CA ASN A 1023 39.41 26.83 20.90
C ASN A 1023 39.23 26.07 19.58
N LEU A 1024 38.71 24.84 19.61
CA LEU A 1024 38.45 24.03 18.43
C LEU A 1024 37.34 24.64 17.55
N VAL A 1025 36.29 25.18 18.16
CA VAL A 1025 35.21 25.90 17.45
C VAL A 1025 35.70 27.21 16.84
N ALA A 1026 36.53 27.97 17.57
CA ALA A 1026 37.01 29.29 17.15
C ALA A 1026 37.99 29.25 15.96
N ARG A 1027 38.78 28.17 15.80
CA ARG A 1027 39.77 28.03 14.71
C ARG A 1027 39.18 27.92 13.31
N GLY A 1028 37.89 27.62 13.16
CA GLY A 1028 37.21 27.62 11.86
C GLY A 1028 37.52 26.42 10.93
N ASN A 1029 38.36 25.47 11.35
CA ASN A 1029 38.74 24.30 10.53
C ASN A 1029 37.60 23.28 10.30
N LEU A 1030 36.53 23.34 11.11
CA LEU A 1030 35.42 22.40 11.05
C LEU A 1030 34.20 22.98 10.31
N ALA A 1031 33.68 22.22 9.35
CA ALA A 1031 32.42 22.53 8.68
C ALA A 1031 31.23 22.58 9.67
N ARG A 1032 30.16 23.30 9.32
CA ARG A 1032 28.98 23.54 10.18
C ARG A 1032 28.38 22.25 10.78
N THR A 1033 28.28 21.18 10.00
CA THR A 1033 27.75 19.89 10.47
C THR A 1033 28.67 19.17 11.45
N ARG A 1034 29.99 19.25 11.24
CA ARG A 1034 30.98 18.66 12.14
C ARG A 1034 31.03 19.40 13.47
N ARG A 1035 30.87 20.73 13.46
CA ARG A 1035 30.67 21.53 14.68
C ARG A 1035 29.42 21.07 15.46
N ALA A 1036 28.32 20.75 14.79
CA ALA A 1036 27.13 20.24 15.48
C ALA A 1036 27.39 18.89 16.18
N ILE A 1037 28.17 18.00 15.57
CA ILE A 1037 28.58 16.72 16.18
C ILE A 1037 29.49 16.96 17.39
N LEU A 1038 30.49 17.84 17.27
CA LEU A 1038 31.33 18.23 18.40
C LEU A 1038 30.51 18.80 19.57
N MET A 1039 29.54 19.67 19.27
CA MET A 1039 28.64 20.22 20.30
C MET A 1039 27.78 19.13 20.94
N ASN A 1040 27.31 18.13 20.18
CA ASN A 1040 26.62 16.98 20.76
C ASN A 1040 27.51 16.23 21.78
N TRP A 1041 28.79 15.99 21.43
CA TRP A 1041 29.74 15.39 22.37
C TRP A 1041 30.04 16.30 23.57
N LYS A 1042 30.14 17.62 23.39
CA LYS A 1042 30.27 18.61 24.49
C LYS A 1042 29.21 18.36 25.55
N TRP A 1043 27.94 18.34 25.14
CA TRP A 1043 26.80 18.21 26.05
C TRP A 1043 26.67 16.81 26.65
N SER A 1044 26.96 15.74 25.89
CA SER A 1044 26.98 14.37 26.43
C SER A 1044 28.07 14.18 27.49
N CYS A 1045 29.24 14.80 27.31
CA CYS A 1045 30.32 14.77 28.30
C CYS A 1045 29.93 15.58 29.55
N LEU A 1046 29.33 16.75 29.36
CA LEU A 1046 28.88 17.61 30.47
C LEU A 1046 27.83 16.90 31.32
N GLU A 1047 26.83 16.25 30.71
CA GLU A 1047 25.85 15.43 31.44
C GLU A 1047 26.56 14.36 32.28
N SER A 1048 27.50 13.63 31.68
CA SER A 1048 28.23 12.56 32.38
C SER A 1048 29.02 13.09 33.58
N LEU A 1049 29.75 14.20 33.42
CA LEU A 1049 30.48 14.86 34.51
C LEU A 1049 29.56 15.33 35.63
N LEU A 1050 28.39 15.87 35.29
CA LEU A 1050 27.41 16.35 36.26
C LEU A 1050 26.72 15.23 37.02
N THR A 1051 26.64 14.02 36.47
CA THR A 1051 26.11 12.86 37.18
C THR A 1051 27.08 12.23 38.18
N MET A 1052 28.40 12.49 38.06
CA MET A 1052 29.43 11.88 38.92
C MET A 1052 29.17 12.05 40.43
N PRO A 1053 28.80 13.25 40.93
CA PRO A 1053 28.48 13.43 42.36
C PRO A 1053 27.30 12.56 42.82
N ASN A 1054 26.26 12.38 42.00
CA ASN A 1054 25.09 11.59 42.35
C ASN A 1054 25.44 10.10 42.52
N TYR A 1055 26.35 9.57 41.70
CA TYR A 1055 26.84 8.19 41.86
C TYR A 1055 27.71 8.02 43.11
N ALA A 1056 28.59 8.98 43.42
CA ALA A 1056 29.36 8.95 44.65
C ALA A 1056 28.48 8.96 45.92
N LEU A 1057 27.38 9.74 45.90
CA LEU A 1057 26.40 9.76 46.98
C LEU A 1057 25.67 8.42 47.13
N ARG A 1058 25.26 7.81 46.00
CA ARG A 1058 24.56 6.51 46.00
C ARG A 1058 25.42 5.38 46.53
N ASP A 1059 26.72 5.40 46.26
CA ASP A 1059 27.67 4.37 46.69
C ASP A 1059 28.10 4.51 48.16
N GLY A 1060 27.49 5.42 48.92
CA GLY A 1060 27.72 5.58 50.37
C GLY A 1060 29.02 6.30 50.73
N VAL A 1061 29.71 6.94 49.76
CA VAL A 1061 30.87 7.80 50.02
C VAL A 1061 30.37 9.12 50.61
N HIS A 1062 30.11 9.12 51.92
CA HIS A 1062 29.66 10.31 52.66
C HIS A 1062 30.81 11.30 52.85
N MET A 1063 31.13 12.08 51.81
CA MET A 1063 31.87 13.32 51.98
C MET A 1063 30.88 14.46 52.23
N LYS A 1064 31.07 15.15 53.36
CA LYS A 1064 30.27 16.32 53.76
C LYS A 1064 30.34 17.39 52.66
N SER A 1065 29.21 17.64 51.99
CA SER A 1065 28.95 18.69 50.97
C SER A 1065 29.40 18.43 49.52
N CYS A 1066 28.46 18.67 48.58
CA CYS A 1066 28.69 18.69 47.12
C CYS A 1066 29.74 19.72 46.66
N ARG A 1067 30.08 20.69 47.52
CA ARG A 1067 31.14 21.71 47.31
C ARG A 1067 32.54 21.12 47.15
N TYR A 1068 32.71 19.83 47.47
CA TYR A 1068 33.97 19.12 47.28
C TYR A 1068 34.25 18.78 45.81
N TYR A 1069 33.21 18.64 44.98
CA TYR A 1069 33.35 18.22 43.58
C TYR A 1069 33.40 19.42 42.62
N PHE A 1070 32.49 20.39 42.78
CA PHE A 1070 32.39 21.60 41.96
C PHE A 1070 32.27 22.87 42.82
N SER A 1071 32.84 23.99 42.37
CA SER A 1071 32.58 25.31 42.97
C SER A 1071 31.28 25.95 42.47
N ASP A 1072 30.65 26.79 43.30
CA ASP A 1072 29.45 27.56 42.93
C ASP A 1072 29.67 28.44 41.68
N THR A 1073 30.89 28.96 41.49
CA THR A 1073 31.25 29.78 40.33
C THR A 1073 31.19 28.97 39.03
N ILE A 1074 31.70 27.75 39.04
CA ILE A 1074 31.67 26.86 37.88
C ILE A 1074 30.26 26.36 37.59
N ILE A 1075 29.47 26.02 38.61
CA ILE A 1075 28.08 25.57 38.40
C ILE A 1075 27.24 26.69 37.79
N ARG A 1076 27.39 27.94 38.26
CA ARG A 1076 26.70 29.11 37.67
C ARG A 1076 27.12 29.38 36.23
N TRP A 1077 28.41 29.27 35.93
CA TRP A 1077 28.92 29.46 34.59
C TRP A 1077 28.40 28.39 33.62
N MET A 1078 28.39 27.11 34.02
CA MET A 1078 27.80 26.01 33.24
C MET A 1078 26.31 26.21 32.99
N PHE A 1079 25.56 26.64 34.01
CA PHE A 1079 24.14 26.94 33.88
C PHE A 1079 23.92 28.06 32.84
N GLY A 1080 24.75 29.11 32.89
CA GLY A 1080 24.75 30.17 31.88
C GLY A 1080 25.03 29.65 30.46
N ASP A 1081 26.10 28.88 30.28
CA ASP A 1081 26.48 28.29 28.97
C ASP A 1081 25.39 27.35 28.41
N LEU A 1082 24.73 26.58 29.28
CA LEU A 1082 23.58 25.74 28.92
C LEU A 1082 22.40 26.58 28.43
N VAL A 1083 22.00 27.59 29.20
CA VAL A 1083 20.84 28.44 28.88
C VAL A 1083 21.05 29.21 27.58
N GLU A 1084 22.22 29.83 27.40
CA GLU A 1084 22.58 30.55 26.17
C GLU A 1084 22.59 29.63 24.94
N SER A 1085 23.05 28.39 25.13
CA SER A 1085 23.13 27.42 24.04
C SER A 1085 21.80 26.76 23.69
N LEU A 1086 20.79 26.75 24.58
CA LEU A 1086 19.52 26.04 24.37
C LEU A 1086 18.75 26.57 23.15
N GLU A 1087 18.83 27.88 22.89
CA GLU A 1087 18.12 28.52 21.77
C GLU A 1087 18.59 28.02 20.41
N ASN A 1088 19.86 27.60 20.32
CA ASN A 1088 20.51 27.14 19.10
C ASN A 1088 20.78 25.63 19.10
N ALA A 1089 20.19 24.89 20.04
CA ALA A 1089 20.47 23.47 20.22
C ALA A 1089 19.96 22.63 19.03
N GLY A 1090 20.83 21.76 18.49
CA GLY A 1090 20.41 20.77 17.50
C GLY A 1090 19.58 19.64 18.13
N GLU A 1091 18.68 19.01 17.35
CA GLU A 1091 17.70 18.01 17.84
C GLU A 1091 18.32 16.90 18.73
N VAL A 1092 19.55 16.46 18.42
CA VAL A 1092 20.24 15.38 19.14
C VAL A 1092 20.81 15.84 20.48
N SER A 1093 21.21 17.10 20.59
CA SER A 1093 21.86 17.67 21.79
C SER A 1093 20.87 18.12 22.86
N VAL A 1094 19.62 18.45 22.47
CA VAL A 1094 18.59 19.02 23.34
C VAL A 1094 18.38 18.19 24.61
N LEU A 1095 18.29 16.86 24.47
CA LEU A 1095 18.03 15.99 25.62
C LEU A 1095 19.17 16.01 26.64
N HIS A 1096 20.42 15.98 26.17
CA HIS A 1096 21.61 16.05 27.01
C HIS A 1096 21.71 17.39 27.75
N MET A 1097 21.37 18.49 27.06
CA MET A 1097 21.35 19.83 27.65
C MET A 1097 20.28 19.97 28.73
N LEU A 1098 19.05 19.52 28.45
CA LEU A 1098 17.95 19.60 29.43
C LEU A 1098 18.23 18.77 30.68
N ARG A 1099 18.78 17.55 30.52
CA ARG A 1099 19.23 16.74 31.67
C ARG A 1099 20.34 17.41 32.44
N SER A 1100 21.30 18.04 31.74
CA SER A 1100 22.37 18.81 32.40
C SER A 1100 21.81 20.00 33.19
N VAL A 1101 20.80 20.70 32.67
CA VAL A 1101 20.08 21.75 33.41
C VAL A 1101 19.50 21.17 34.69
N ARG A 1102 18.75 20.06 34.62
CA ARG A 1102 18.21 19.41 35.81
C ARG A 1102 19.29 19.06 36.84
N LEU A 1103 20.39 18.44 36.40
CA LEU A 1103 21.51 18.08 37.28
C LEU A 1103 22.16 19.31 37.92
N THR A 1104 22.34 20.42 37.19
CA THR A 1104 22.84 21.67 37.79
C THR A 1104 21.88 22.24 38.83
N MET A 1105 20.56 22.12 38.62
CA MET A 1105 19.56 22.56 39.59
C MET A 1105 19.57 21.67 40.86
N GLU A 1106 19.77 20.36 40.71
CA GLU A 1106 19.96 19.42 41.82
C GLU A 1106 21.21 19.77 42.65
N LEU A 1107 22.32 20.12 42.00
CA LEU A 1107 23.56 20.56 42.67
C LEU A 1107 23.41 21.88 43.43
N PHE A 1108 22.62 22.84 42.92
CA PHE A 1108 22.28 24.05 43.66
C PHE A 1108 21.38 23.76 44.87
N ALA A 1109 20.49 22.77 44.77
CA ALA A 1109 19.56 22.39 45.84
C ALA A 1109 20.26 21.65 46.99
N SER A 1110 21.18 20.72 46.68
CA SER A 1110 21.94 19.96 47.69
C SER A 1110 22.85 20.85 48.53
N GLY A 1111 23.33 21.97 47.97
CA GLY A 1111 24.12 22.99 48.67
C GLY A 1111 23.36 23.75 49.78
N ARG A 1112 22.01 23.73 49.79
CA ARG A 1112 21.17 24.37 50.82
C ARG A 1112 20.98 23.54 52.10
N MET A 1113 21.09 22.20 52.04
CA MET A 1113 20.70 21.35 53.17
C MET A 1113 21.73 21.29 54.31
N ASP A 1114 23.01 21.60 54.05
CA ASP A 1114 24.11 21.25 54.97
C ASP A 1114 24.81 22.42 55.69
N SER A 1115 24.28 23.66 55.63
CA SER A 1115 24.94 24.79 56.34
C SER A 1115 23.98 25.92 56.73
N VAL A 1116 23.81 26.11 58.04
CA VAL A 1116 23.07 27.25 58.65
C VAL A 1116 23.79 28.60 58.47
N VAL A 1117 25.05 28.64 58.03
CA VAL A 1117 25.87 29.88 57.98
C VAL A 1117 26.69 30.03 56.68
N SER A 1118 26.13 29.76 55.50
CA SER A 1118 26.87 29.97 54.25
C SER A 1118 25.99 30.50 53.11
N SER A 1119 26.48 31.58 52.50
CA SER A 1119 25.91 32.42 51.44
C SER A 1119 25.84 31.75 50.07
N CYS A 1120 25.21 30.58 49.93
CA CYS A 1120 24.75 30.16 48.61
C CYS A 1120 23.44 30.89 48.29
N GLU A 1121 23.52 32.03 47.58
CA GLU A 1121 22.39 32.46 46.75
C GLU A 1121 22.15 31.32 45.74
N GLY A 1122 21.11 30.52 45.98
CA GLY A 1122 20.69 29.47 45.06
C GLY A 1122 20.26 30.04 43.70
N ILE A 1123 19.44 29.29 42.96
CA ILE A 1123 18.89 29.80 41.71
C ILE A 1123 17.99 31.02 42.01
N ASN A 1124 18.33 32.17 41.42
CA ASN A 1124 17.53 33.39 41.55
C ASN A 1124 16.47 33.51 40.42
N SER A 1125 15.53 34.43 40.58
CA SER A 1125 14.43 34.61 39.62
C SER A 1125 14.90 35.03 38.22
N GLN A 1126 16.01 35.78 38.13
CA GLN A 1126 16.60 36.20 36.85
C GLN A 1126 17.17 35.02 36.06
N MET A 1127 17.89 34.11 36.71
CA MET A 1127 18.39 32.87 36.11
C MET A 1127 17.25 32.00 35.58
N MET A 1128 16.14 31.89 36.33
CA MET A 1128 14.96 31.15 35.87
C MET A 1128 14.24 31.83 34.71
N TRP A 1129 14.18 33.16 34.69
CA TRP A 1129 13.62 33.90 33.55
C TRP A 1129 14.37 33.60 32.25
N GLN A 1130 15.71 33.58 32.30
CA GLN A 1130 16.53 33.24 31.14
C GLN A 1130 16.31 31.79 30.70
N LEU A 1131 16.30 30.83 31.64
CA LEU A 1131 16.03 29.43 31.32
C LEU A 1131 14.66 29.24 30.66
N VAL A 1132 13.59 29.83 31.23
CA VAL A 1132 12.24 29.73 30.68
C VAL A 1132 12.14 30.38 29.31
N HIS A 1133 12.79 31.53 29.10
CA HIS A 1133 12.83 32.22 27.82
C HIS A 1133 13.51 31.37 26.74
N SER A 1134 14.72 30.88 26.99
CA SER A 1134 15.46 30.05 26.03
C SER A 1134 14.77 28.71 25.78
N SER A 1135 14.14 28.13 26.81
CA SER A 1135 13.29 26.94 26.70
C SER A 1135 12.04 27.17 25.83
N TRP A 1136 11.44 28.36 25.92
CA TRP A 1136 10.29 28.74 25.10
C TRP A 1136 10.68 28.89 23.63
N ILE A 1137 11.81 29.54 23.33
CA ILE A 1137 12.34 29.65 21.96
C ILE A 1137 12.65 28.27 21.38
N LEU A 1138 13.26 27.38 22.17
CA LEU A 1138 13.49 26.00 21.78
C LEU A 1138 12.18 25.26 21.46
N HIS A 1139 11.15 25.44 22.28
CA HIS A 1139 9.84 24.83 22.07
C HIS A 1139 9.15 25.32 20.78
N VAL A 1140 9.21 26.62 20.50
CA VAL A 1140 8.61 27.24 19.30
C VAL A 1140 9.35 26.85 18.00
N SER A 1141 10.68 26.69 18.06
CA SER A 1141 11.51 26.37 16.89
C SER A 1141 11.49 24.89 16.47
N CYS A 1142 11.02 23.98 17.32
CA CYS A 1142 10.94 22.55 17.01
C CYS A 1142 9.84 22.24 15.97
N ASN A 1143 10.23 22.06 14.70
CA ASN A 1143 9.33 21.79 13.55
C ASN A 1143 8.39 20.56 13.67
N LYS A 1144 8.49 19.75 14.73
CA LYS A 1144 7.52 18.70 15.05
C LYS A 1144 7.26 18.69 16.55
N ARG A 1145 6.00 18.86 16.96
CA ARG A 1145 5.47 18.78 18.34
C ARG A 1145 5.70 17.39 18.95
N ARG A 1146 6.96 17.01 19.20
CA ARG A 1146 7.34 15.69 19.72
C ARG A 1146 7.21 15.70 21.24
N VAL A 1147 6.58 14.65 21.77
CA VAL A 1147 6.20 14.54 23.18
C VAL A 1147 7.42 14.37 24.09
N ALA A 1148 8.49 13.73 23.62
CA ALA A 1148 9.67 13.43 24.43
C ALA A 1148 10.52 14.68 24.79
N PRO A 1149 10.86 15.59 23.85
CA PRO A 1149 11.52 16.86 24.21
C PRO A 1149 10.69 17.73 25.14
N ILE A 1150 9.36 17.77 24.95
CA ILE A 1150 8.45 18.53 25.82
C ILE A 1150 8.40 17.91 27.23
N ALA A 1151 8.37 16.58 27.35
CA ALA A 1151 8.43 15.91 28.65
C ALA A 1151 9.74 16.19 29.36
N ALA A 1152 10.87 16.06 28.64
CA ALA A 1152 12.18 16.36 29.17
C ALA A 1152 12.30 17.83 29.59
N LEU A 1153 11.76 18.75 28.79
CA LEU A 1153 11.74 20.19 29.09
C LEU A 1153 10.97 20.46 30.39
N LEU A 1154 9.73 19.96 30.48
CA LEU A 1154 8.88 20.13 31.66
C LEU A 1154 9.53 19.51 32.89
N SER A 1155 10.07 18.30 32.78
CA SER A 1155 10.78 17.63 33.88
C SER A 1155 12.04 18.38 34.32
N SER A 1156 12.76 19.00 33.39
CA SER A 1156 14.03 19.68 33.71
C SER A 1156 13.80 21.07 34.28
N VAL A 1157 12.81 21.81 33.78
CA VAL A 1157 12.51 23.17 34.24
C VAL A 1157 11.69 23.16 35.52
N LEU A 1158 10.71 22.26 35.68
CA LEU A 1158 9.79 22.19 36.84
C LEU A 1158 10.39 21.44 38.04
N HIS A 1159 11.59 21.84 38.48
CA HIS A 1159 12.25 21.20 39.61
C HIS A 1159 11.64 21.66 40.96
N TYR A 1160 11.31 20.70 41.84
CA TYR A 1160 10.59 20.95 43.10
C TYR A 1160 11.32 21.89 44.07
N SER A 1161 12.65 21.92 44.05
CA SER A 1161 13.47 22.75 44.94
C SER A 1161 13.47 24.25 44.62
N VAL A 1162 13.00 24.64 43.43
CA VAL A 1162 13.04 26.04 42.95
C VAL A 1162 11.70 26.73 43.16
N PHE A 1163 10.59 26.05 42.84
CA PHE A 1163 9.24 26.63 42.95
C PHE A 1163 8.61 26.47 44.33
N GLY A 1164 9.42 26.41 45.39
CA GLY A 1164 8.97 26.66 46.76
C GLY A 1164 9.05 28.14 47.14
N ASP A 1165 9.74 28.97 46.33
CA ASP A 1165 9.95 30.40 46.55
C ASP A 1165 8.83 31.23 45.89
N GLU A 1166 8.20 32.14 46.65
CA GLU A 1166 7.13 33.02 46.14
C GLU A 1166 7.60 33.89 44.97
N GLY A 1167 8.88 34.28 44.94
CA GLY A 1167 9.48 35.08 43.86
C GLY A 1167 9.56 34.36 42.50
N MET A 1168 9.28 33.05 42.44
CA MET A 1168 9.20 32.29 41.18
C MET A 1168 7.80 32.33 40.56
N HIS A 1169 6.80 32.78 41.33
CA HIS A 1169 5.40 32.83 40.95
C HIS A 1169 4.90 34.26 40.69
N GLU A 1170 5.34 35.21 41.51
CA GLU A 1170 5.00 36.62 41.41
C GLU A 1170 6.16 37.50 41.89
N ILE A 1171 6.52 38.52 41.10
CA ILE A 1171 7.53 39.52 41.45
C ILE A 1171 6.89 40.89 41.25
N ASP A 1172 6.80 41.72 42.27
CA ASP A 1172 6.22 43.09 42.20
C ASP A 1172 4.82 43.14 41.55
N ASN A 1173 3.92 42.23 41.92
CA ASN A 1173 2.57 42.05 41.32
C ASN A 1173 2.59 41.73 39.81
N THR A 1174 3.71 41.29 39.27
CA THR A 1174 3.84 40.81 37.89
C THR A 1174 4.05 39.29 37.87
N PRO A 1175 3.54 38.59 36.83
CA PRO A 1175 3.67 37.14 36.73
C PRO A 1175 5.15 36.73 36.70
N GLY A 1176 5.55 35.83 37.59
CA GLY A 1176 6.91 35.30 37.69
C GLY A 1176 7.28 34.31 36.58
N PRO A 1177 8.52 33.78 36.57
CA PRO A 1177 9.04 32.90 35.52
C PRO A 1177 8.14 31.71 35.17
N LEU A 1178 7.52 31.07 36.17
CA LEU A 1178 6.66 29.90 35.96
C LEU A 1178 5.39 30.24 35.16
N ASN A 1179 4.84 31.44 35.34
CA ASN A 1179 3.66 31.90 34.60
C ASN A 1179 3.94 31.99 33.09
N SER A 1180 5.16 32.35 32.70
CA SER A 1180 5.54 32.37 31.27
C SER A 1180 5.59 30.97 30.67
N LEU A 1181 6.07 29.98 31.43
CA LEU A 1181 6.08 28.57 31.02
C LEU A 1181 4.65 27.99 30.90
N MET A 1182 3.70 28.49 31.69
CA MET A 1182 2.29 28.02 31.67
C MET A 1182 1.58 28.27 30.34
N LYS A 1183 2.09 29.15 29.46
CA LYS A 1183 1.59 29.33 28.08
C LYS A 1183 1.62 28.04 27.25
N ILE A 1184 2.43 27.05 27.65
CA ILE A 1184 2.42 25.71 27.02
C ILE A 1184 1.06 25.00 27.14
N LEU A 1185 0.26 25.35 28.15
CA LEU A 1185 -1.10 24.82 28.33
C LEU A 1185 -2.07 25.38 27.29
N GLU A 1186 -1.93 26.65 26.92
CA GLU A 1186 -2.72 27.28 25.86
C GLU A 1186 -2.41 26.67 24.50
N GLU A 1187 -1.13 26.41 24.18
CA GLU A 1187 -0.76 25.67 22.97
C GLU A 1187 -1.21 24.20 23.01
N GLY A 1188 -1.17 23.60 24.20
CA GLY A 1188 -1.63 22.25 24.46
C GLY A 1188 -3.11 22.03 24.14
N THR A 1189 -3.94 23.08 24.09
CA THR A 1189 -5.36 22.96 23.66
C THR A 1189 -5.49 22.35 22.25
N LYS A 1190 -4.46 22.48 21.42
CA LYS A 1190 -4.36 21.88 20.08
C LYS A 1190 -3.79 20.44 20.09
N SER A 1191 -3.38 19.92 21.24
CA SER A 1191 -2.75 18.60 21.43
C SER A 1191 -3.12 18.00 22.80
N PRO A 1192 -4.14 17.11 22.87
CA PRO A 1192 -4.56 16.48 24.13
C PRO A 1192 -3.41 15.76 24.87
N ARG A 1193 -2.43 15.23 24.12
CA ARG A 1193 -1.26 14.53 24.69
C ARG A 1193 -0.31 15.49 25.41
N THR A 1194 -0.12 16.71 24.90
CA THR A 1194 0.71 17.75 25.52
C THR A 1194 0.08 18.26 26.82
N ILE A 1195 -1.24 18.47 26.82
CA ILE A 1195 -1.99 18.85 28.04
C ILE A 1195 -1.87 17.78 29.12
N ARG A 1196 -2.06 16.50 28.79
CA ARG A 1196 -1.97 15.41 29.78
C ARG A 1196 -0.58 15.29 30.40
N LEU A 1197 0.46 15.53 29.62
CA LEU A 1197 1.84 15.49 30.09
C LEU A 1197 2.19 16.70 30.97
N ALA A 1198 1.79 17.91 30.55
CA ALA A 1198 1.94 19.12 31.37
C ALA A 1198 1.15 19.00 32.68
N ALA A 1199 -0.07 18.45 32.62
CA ALA A 1199 -0.88 18.14 33.79
C ALA A 1199 -0.11 17.28 34.78
N LEU A 1200 0.53 16.18 34.33
CA LEU A 1200 1.30 15.27 35.18
C LEU A 1200 2.37 16.01 36.00
N HIS A 1201 3.27 16.71 35.30
CA HIS A 1201 4.40 17.38 35.94
C HIS A 1201 3.96 18.54 36.85
N LEU A 1202 2.96 19.32 36.44
CA LEU A 1202 2.44 20.42 37.25
C LEU A 1202 1.69 19.92 38.49
N THR A 1203 0.94 18.83 38.39
CA THR A 1203 0.32 18.22 39.57
C THR A 1203 1.36 17.72 40.57
N GLY A 1204 2.46 17.11 40.11
CA GLY A 1204 3.56 16.72 40.99
C GLY A 1204 4.17 17.91 41.72
N LEU A 1205 4.41 19.01 41.01
CA LEU A 1205 4.95 20.24 41.59
C LEU A 1205 4.01 20.89 42.62
N TRP A 1206 2.72 21.01 42.30
CA TRP A 1206 1.73 21.60 43.18
C TRP A 1206 1.41 20.73 44.41
N LEU A 1207 1.51 19.41 44.28
CA LEU A 1207 1.43 18.50 45.43
C LEU A 1207 2.63 18.68 46.37
N ALA A 1208 3.83 18.93 45.82
CA ALA A 1208 5.01 19.21 46.63
C ALA A 1208 4.95 20.58 47.32
N ASN A 1209 4.35 21.60 46.69
CA ASN A 1209 4.24 22.96 47.22
C ASN A 1209 2.81 23.55 47.11
N PRO A 1210 1.84 23.13 47.95
CA PRO A 1210 0.42 23.49 47.80
C PRO A 1210 0.09 24.99 47.87
N ILE A 1211 0.92 25.77 48.57
CA ILE A 1211 0.72 27.21 48.77
C ILE A 1211 0.79 27.99 47.45
N THR A 1212 1.53 27.46 46.47
CA THR A 1212 1.78 28.10 45.17
C THR A 1212 0.59 28.00 44.21
N ILE A 1213 -0.39 27.12 44.50
CA ILE A 1213 -1.58 26.93 43.66
C ILE A 1213 -2.43 28.21 43.56
N LYS A 1214 -2.38 29.08 44.58
CA LYS A 1214 -3.13 30.36 44.60
C LYS A 1214 -2.86 31.22 43.36
N PHE A 1215 -1.67 31.11 42.77
CA PHE A 1215 -1.26 31.88 41.60
C PHE A 1215 -1.74 31.30 40.25
N TYR A 1216 -2.24 30.06 40.20
CA TYR A 1216 -2.53 29.33 38.94
C TYR A 1216 -3.98 28.82 38.81
N MET A 1217 -4.94 29.49 39.45
CA MET A 1217 -6.35 29.05 39.48
C MET A 1217 -7.02 29.05 38.10
N LYS A 1218 -6.54 29.84 37.13
CA LYS A 1218 -7.08 29.86 35.76
C LYS A 1218 -6.60 28.65 34.97
N GLU A 1219 -5.32 28.32 35.09
CA GLU A 1219 -4.64 27.22 34.43
C GLU A 1219 -5.14 25.87 34.96
N LEU A 1220 -5.44 25.79 36.26
CA LEU A 1220 -6.03 24.60 36.89
C LEU A 1220 -7.46 24.32 36.37
N LYS A 1221 -8.26 25.36 36.11
CA LYS A 1221 -9.56 25.24 35.43
C LYS A 1221 -9.42 24.73 33.99
N LEU A 1222 -8.38 25.18 33.28
CA LEU A 1222 -8.10 24.72 31.93
C LEU A 1222 -7.65 23.24 31.92
N LEU A 1223 -6.80 22.83 32.85
CA LEU A 1223 -6.34 21.44 32.98
C LEU A 1223 -7.47 20.47 33.34
N THR A 1224 -8.42 20.90 34.17
CA THR A 1224 -9.61 20.10 34.54
C THR A 1224 -10.62 19.93 33.40
N LEU A 1225 -10.71 20.89 32.48
CA LEU A 1225 -11.57 20.81 31.29
C LEU A 1225 -11.02 19.86 30.20
N TYR A 1226 -9.70 19.80 30.02
CA TYR A 1226 -9.06 19.07 28.91
C TYR A 1226 -8.32 17.77 29.33
N GLY A 1227 -8.02 17.57 30.62
CA GLY A 1227 -7.28 16.43 31.17
C GLY A 1227 -8.17 15.35 31.81
N SER A 1228 -8.90 14.56 31.02
CA SER A 1228 -9.71 13.45 31.55
C SER A 1228 -8.84 12.32 32.15
N GLY A 1229 -9.02 12.05 33.45
CA GLY A 1229 -8.46 10.90 34.18
C GLY A 1229 -7.62 11.26 35.41
N MET A 1230 -6.44 11.86 35.23
CA MET A 1230 -5.47 12.04 36.32
C MET A 1230 -5.81 13.14 37.32
N PHE A 1231 -6.47 14.23 36.89
CA PHE A 1231 -6.83 15.33 37.79
C PHE A 1231 -7.91 14.95 38.82
N ARG A 1232 -8.64 13.85 38.60
CA ARG A 1232 -9.56 13.30 39.61
C ARG A 1232 -8.82 12.81 40.86
N ILE A 1233 -7.52 12.50 40.78
CA ILE A 1233 -6.74 12.02 41.92
C ILE A 1233 -6.42 13.17 42.90
N CYS A 1234 -6.13 14.38 42.41
CA CYS A 1234 -5.83 15.52 43.29
C CYS A 1234 -7.07 16.13 43.98
N LEU A 1235 -8.25 16.07 43.36
CA LEU A 1235 -9.49 16.58 43.98
C LEU A 1235 -10.01 15.69 45.13
N VAL A 1236 -9.49 14.47 45.29
CA VAL A 1236 -9.92 13.54 46.35
C VAL A 1236 -9.34 13.90 47.73
N TYR A 1237 -8.34 14.79 47.81
CA TYR A 1237 -7.84 15.29 49.10
C TYR A 1237 -8.68 16.42 49.72
N SER A 1238 -9.71 16.90 49.02
CA SER A 1238 -10.78 17.71 49.61
C SER A 1238 -12.05 16.88 49.75
N GLY A 1239 -12.04 15.92 50.69
CA GLY A 1239 -13.20 15.30 51.34
C GLY A 1239 -14.37 14.81 50.47
N GLN A 1240 -14.61 13.48 50.54
CA GLN A 1240 -15.80 12.72 50.10
C GLN A 1240 -15.73 12.02 48.73
N CYS A 1241 -15.25 10.76 48.74
CA CYS A 1241 -15.96 9.57 48.23
C CYS A 1241 -15.05 8.35 48.37
N SER A 1242 -15.52 7.37 49.15
CA SER A 1242 -14.95 6.03 49.31
C SER A 1242 -15.20 5.17 48.06
N ASP A 1243 -14.28 4.23 47.82
CA ASP A 1243 -14.36 3.09 46.91
C ASP A 1243 -13.92 3.26 45.44
N TRP A 1244 -12.61 3.38 45.21
CA TRP A 1244 -11.97 2.90 43.97
C TRP A 1244 -10.58 2.30 44.27
N LYS A 1245 -10.36 1.02 43.91
CA LYS A 1245 -9.04 0.35 43.99
C LYS A 1245 -8.14 0.83 42.83
N PRO A 1246 -6.87 1.21 43.08
CA PRO A 1246 -5.98 1.73 42.04
C PRO A 1246 -5.38 0.60 41.17
N SER A 1247 -5.43 0.77 39.84
CA SER A 1247 -4.68 -0.05 38.89
C SER A 1247 -3.25 0.49 38.76
N GLY A 1248 -2.27 -0.37 39.02
CA GLY A 1248 -0.85 -0.05 39.13
C GLY A 1248 -0.20 0.53 37.88
N TYR A 1249 -0.13 1.86 37.83
CA TYR A 1249 0.86 2.61 37.07
C TYR A 1249 1.59 3.57 38.02
N CYS A 1250 2.49 3.02 38.84
CA CYS A 1250 3.55 3.79 39.47
C CYS A 1250 4.79 3.65 38.59
N PHE A 1251 5.10 4.67 37.80
CA PHE A 1251 6.48 4.93 37.39
C PHE A 1251 7.03 5.88 38.44
N HIS A 1252 7.97 5.37 39.25
CA HIS A 1252 8.71 6.15 40.23
C HIS A 1252 9.72 7.06 39.50
N ASP A 1253 9.71 8.35 39.86
CA ASP A 1253 10.86 9.25 39.75
C ASP A 1253 11.89 8.92 40.85
#